data_AF-A0A1I1EJG5-F1
#
_entry.id   AF-A0A1I1EJG5-F1
#
_cell.length_a   1.000
_cell.length_b   1.000
_cell.length_c   1.000
_cell.angle_alpha   90.00
_cell.angle_beta   90.00
_cell.angle_gamma   90.00
#
_symmetry.space_group_name_H-M   'P 1'
#
loop_
_entity.id
_entity.type
_entity.pdbx_description
1 polymer ?
#
loop_
_entity_poly.entity_id
_entity_poly.type
_entity_poly.pdbx_seq_one_letter_code
_entity_poly.pdbx_strand_id
1 'polypeptide(L)'
;MKSINDNNLFALKTIPVIVSLFGTLALSGCASGANDVTTTSDQDKNASIPLIDEYDAEMKSAHFISAPVIDKNDIDKEISEYEASYNMLVGSNEAYFVLGDETGEYGRLILFGLRTSSDGDKFIFKSFNNGTEDKVFYKEILLQSASDAENVFEVNIKVTGEQAEVGINGEYVGAIDIPKFSLGCVGTYNNRGVDVAHIDDISVKCKEQVLFEDDFDGNFANNLFDYDYAGTAESAFSPYYVKLDYDTKGKSLIVPSGFIISETKKDCAKTFRKEFDADKGKIESAYLYMTAFGSFDITLNGQKVSENFFEPGKMVFDQYLNYVSYDVTDFLEKNNTLSIELFHGFFDRGVGYPETATPWGKRLAVKGELVINYKDGSREIIPTDDSFKVSSESRYRSDDIYQGEMIDDRIGAEESGDWTDVAVDDVQEHLLNLPIYKKENESIACTEKLKALSVSEPVPGHFVYDFGQNIAGTISVDFGKLKDNSAAEGEVVTFRYGELLNSEQMVNSDDEPGTVWTQNLLTARNTDYYVFGKEKDKKVTFLHTYHGFRYVEITGLSNALDADALEALVLSSDLQETGDFKCSDEIINKYYSNSVYSLKSNLMDVPTDCCQRDERLGWTGDAQLTSLFAMYKYDAESFYRNYLKEIRAMQGNDGLISDVAPARDLFGGHSCWGDCIITIPWNLYLQYGDDSVIRENIDAATKWLDYLVSNSEDFLFTSGGYGDHLSMQNTPETLSDTAWCAHSARILAKMYKTIGDKENFDKYNNIADSFTDSWQKTFIRSDASLEGGILIDGAETETAYSLGISFELFPNELMDAAAGRLKLLTEYGGYIFYPGYSGLSFYLPALSANGYIDDAVEAMTNTSSGGLAHPVTLGLTTNPEEIGAFKYNDFEGNEYPDGRYYVSGSLNHAAYSSVATFCFTDILGIVPDEEMPGYKHFYIQPKIGSMLTSAEGSFISRYGKISVSWNLDEKQLSCTIPDESTCTLILPNGESHELSSGEYIYSLD
;
A
#
# COMPACT_ATOMS: atom_id res chain seq x y z
N MET A 1 32.26 56.29 8.15
CA MET A 1 33.13 57.47 7.97
C MET A 1 34.49 56.99 7.48
N LYS A 2 34.88 57.35 6.24
CA LYS A 2 36.24 57.38 5.64
C LYS A 2 37.20 56.17 5.78
N SER A 3 37.36 55.47 4.65
CA SER A 3 38.58 55.43 3.81
C SER A 3 39.84 54.66 4.27
N ILE A 4 40.34 53.74 3.42
CA ILE A 4 41.59 53.84 2.61
C ILE A 4 42.14 52.44 2.25
N ASN A 5 42.52 52.31 0.98
CA ASN A 5 43.33 51.26 0.33
C ASN A 5 44.73 51.11 0.96
N ASP A 6 45.34 49.93 0.90
CA ASP A 6 46.47 49.67 -0.03
C ASP A 6 47.14 48.30 0.19
N ASN A 7 47.66 47.82 -0.94
CA ASN A 7 48.36 46.57 -1.22
C ASN A 7 49.55 46.23 -0.30
N ASN A 8 49.82 44.91 -0.13
CA ASN A 8 51.11 44.31 -0.52
C ASN A 8 51.08 42.76 -0.47
N LEU A 9 51.46 42.15 -1.60
CA LEU A 9 51.79 40.72 -1.75
C LEU A 9 53.22 40.44 -1.20
N PHE A 10 53.40 39.38 -0.40
CA PHE A 10 53.94 38.06 -0.83
C PHE A 10 54.33 37.16 0.37
N ALA A 11 53.87 35.88 0.30
CA ALA A 11 54.40 34.63 0.89
C ALA A 11 54.59 34.56 2.43
N LEU A 12 54.05 33.61 3.22
CA LEU A 12 54.11 32.15 3.13
C LEU A 12 53.27 31.54 4.28
N LYS A 13 52.57 30.42 3.98
CA LYS A 13 52.02 29.32 4.83
C LYS A 13 52.02 29.45 6.37
N THR A 14 50.83 29.48 7.01
CA THR A 14 50.12 28.36 7.70
C THR A 14 48.82 28.85 8.40
N ILE A 15 47.68 28.15 8.14
CA ILE A 15 46.48 27.79 8.97
C ILE A 15 45.93 28.84 9.99
N PRO A 16 44.62 29.23 9.97
CA PRO A 16 43.54 28.44 10.61
C PRO A 16 42.11 28.49 10.00
N VAL A 17 41.39 27.37 10.22
CA VAL A 17 39.95 27.16 10.58
C VAL A 17 38.93 28.27 10.25
N ILE A 18 37.90 27.92 9.45
CA ILE A 18 36.44 27.98 9.76
C ILE A 18 35.62 27.32 8.60
N VAL A 19 34.88 26.28 9.00
CA VAL A 19 33.53 25.76 8.64
C VAL A 19 32.85 26.12 7.29
N SER A 20 32.37 25.06 6.62
CA SER A 20 30.98 24.83 6.16
C SER A 20 30.79 24.47 4.68
N LEU A 21 29.99 23.42 4.50
CA LEU A 21 29.26 22.98 3.31
C LEU A 21 30.06 22.30 2.18
N PHE A 22 29.41 21.26 1.64
CA PHE A 22 29.77 20.36 0.54
C PHE A 22 30.54 19.09 0.91
N GLY A 23 29.79 17.99 0.98
CA GLY A 23 30.32 16.65 1.17
C GLY A 23 29.34 15.50 0.88
N THR A 24 28.34 15.66 0.01
CA THR A 24 27.58 14.53 -0.57
C THR A 24 28.12 14.27 -1.96
N LEU A 25 29.15 13.43 -2.09
CA LEU A 25 29.62 12.77 -3.32
C LEU A 25 30.96 12.06 -3.02
N ALA A 26 30.90 10.89 -2.38
CA ALA A 26 31.97 9.87 -2.42
C ALA A 26 31.49 8.55 -1.76
N LEU A 27 30.41 7.96 -2.27
CA LEU A 27 30.04 6.57 -1.99
C LEU A 27 30.63 5.68 -3.09
N SER A 28 31.84 5.15 -2.89
CA SER A 28 32.28 3.90 -3.54
C SER A 28 33.64 3.46 -3.03
N GLY A 29 33.66 2.32 -2.35
CA GLY A 29 34.85 1.49 -2.22
C GLY A 29 35.12 1.03 -0.80
N CYS A 30 34.63 -0.17 -0.47
CA CYS A 30 35.37 -1.17 0.31
C CYS A 30 34.58 -2.50 0.29
N ALA A 31 35.13 -3.53 -0.36
CA ALA A 31 35.12 -4.94 0.04
C ALA A 31 35.39 -5.85 -1.17
N SER A 32 36.67 -6.00 -1.50
CA SER A 32 37.17 -7.09 -2.33
C SER A 32 37.69 -8.20 -1.43
N GLY A 33 37.16 -9.43 -1.54
CA GLY A 33 37.90 -10.61 -1.08
C GLY A 33 37.07 -11.83 -0.69
N ALA A 34 36.79 -12.72 -1.64
CA ALA A 34 37.11 -14.16 -1.57
C ALA A 34 36.56 -14.88 -2.82
N ASN A 35 37.46 -15.24 -3.74
CA ASN A 35 37.20 -16.12 -4.89
C ASN A 35 37.79 -17.51 -4.60
N ASP A 36 37.03 -18.55 -4.93
CA ASP A 36 37.37 -19.62 -5.89
C ASP A 36 36.18 -20.62 -5.88
N VAL A 37 35.47 -20.90 -6.98
CA VAL A 37 35.92 -21.68 -8.16
C VAL A 37 34.97 -21.47 -9.38
N THR A 38 35.56 -20.98 -10.49
CA THR A 38 35.27 -21.15 -11.95
C THR A 38 34.01 -20.62 -12.65
N THR A 39 34.13 -19.38 -13.16
CA THR A 39 33.96 -18.86 -14.55
C THR A 39 33.00 -19.54 -15.56
N THR A 40 32.00 -18.78 -16.05
CA THR A 40 32.01 -18.13 -17.40
C THR A 40 31.03 -16.95 -17.43
N SER A 41 31.44 -15.89 -18.12
CA SER A 41 30.92 -14.52 -18.17
C SER A 41 29.57 -14.34 -18.87
N ASP A 42 28.68 -13.57 -18.25
CA ASP A 42 28.09 -12.34 -18.83
C ASP A 42 27.73 -11.40 -17.66
N GLN A 43 28.46 -10.29 -17.58
CA GLN A 43 28.34 -9.24 -16.57
C GLN A 43 27.36 -8.19 -17.07
N ASP A 44 26.24 -8.01 -16.37
CA ASP A 44 25.54 -6.72 -16.20
C ASP A 44 24.36 -6.92 -15.25
N LYS A 45 24.62 -6.95 -13.93
CA LYS A 45 23.61 -6.76 -12.87
C LYS A 45 24.27 -6.21 -11.60
N ASN A 46 24.57 -4.92 -11.59
CA ASN A 46 24.60 -4.10 -10.37
C ASN A 46 23.40 -3.17 -10.46
N ALA A 47 22.24 -3.61 -10.00
CA ALA A 47 21.09 -2.73 -9.83
C ALA A 47 21.29 -1.98 -8.51
N SER A 48 21.77 -0.74 -8.62
CA SER A 48 21.50 0.30 -7.62
C SER A 48 19.99 0.35 -7.37
N ILE A 49 19.54 0.32 -6.12
CA ILE A 49 18.20 0.78 -5.76
C ILE A 49 18.17 2.27 -6.11
N PRO A 50 17.37 2.72 -7.09
CA PRO A 50 17.19 4.14 -7.28
C PRO A 50 16.26 4.63 -6.17
N LEU A 51 16.70 5.61 -5.39
CA LEU A 51 15.76 6.65 -4.96
C LEU A 51 15.18 7.19 -6.26
N ILE A 52 13.87 7.04 -6.46
CA ILE A 52 13.19 7.50 -7.67
C ILE A 52 13.31 9.03 -7.69
N ASP A 53 14.30 9.52 -8.45
CA ASP A 53 14.25 10.86 -9.01
C ASP A 53 12.96 10.94 -9.83
N GLU A 54 12.18 11.98 -9.53
CA GLU A 54 10.93 12.37 -10.17
C GLU A 54 11.10 12.57 -11.69
N TYR A 55 11.08 11.52 -12.52
CA TYR A 55 10.96 11.70 -13.97
C TYR A 55 10.22 10.57 -14.69
N ASP A 56 9.17 11.00 -15.40
CA ASP A 56 8.33 10.33 -16.40
C ASP A 56 7.38 9.21 -15.95
N ALA A 57 6.23 9.65 -15.43
CA ALA A 57 4.99 8.89 -15.21
C ALA A 57 3.93 9.16 -16.31
N GLU A 58 4.34 9.58 -17.51
CA GLU A 58 3.41 10.11 -18.53
C GLU A 58 2.33 9.10 -18.98
N MET A 59 2.54 7.77 -18.86
CA MET A 59 1.51 6.77 -19.25
C MET A 59 1.00 5.83 -18.15
N LYS A 60 1.72 5.64 -17.03
CA LYS A 60 1.19 4.85 -15.88
C LYS A 60 -0.03 5.54 -15.23
N SER A 61 -0.19 6.83 -15.51
CA SER A 61 -1.30 7.69 -15.10
C SER A 61 -2.39 7.85 -16.18
N ALA A 62 -2.27 7.17 -17.32
CA ALA A 62 -2.90 7.64 -18.54
C ALA A 62 -3.75 6.56 -19.22
N HIS A 63 -4.83 7.02 -19.86
CA HIS A 63 -6.01 6.21 -20.12
C HIS A 63 -6.42 6.31 -21.60
N PHE A 64 -6.83 5.20 -22.22
CA PHE A 64 -7.15 5.15 -23.65
C PHE A 64 -8.57 4.65 -23.91
N ILE A 65 -9.17 5.12 -25.01
CA ILE A 65 -10.34 4.54 -25.66
C ILE A 65 -9.86 3.55 -26.72
N SER A 66 -10.48 2.39 -26.91
CA SER A 66 -10.21 1.57 -28.09
C SER A 66 -11.47 1.02 -28.76
N ALA A 67 -11.31 0.37 -29.92
CA ALA A 67 -12.26 -0.50 -30.61
C ALA A 67 -11.48 -1.61 -31.34
N PRO A 68 -11.89 -2.88 -31.29
CA PRO A 68 -11.20 -3.95 -32.00
C PRO A 68 -11.35 -3.83 -33.52
N VAL A 69 -10.39 -4.38 -34.26
CA VAL A 69 -10.38 -4.46 -35.73
C VAL A 69 -10.16 -5.87 -36.30
N ILE A 70 -9.93 -6.87 -35.42
CA ILE A 70 -9.94 -8.31 -35.72
C ILE A 70 -11.03 -9.04 -34.91
N ASP A 71 -11.73 -10.00 -35.52
CA ASP A 71 -12.78 -10.82 -34.87
C ASP A 71 -12.15 -11.67 -33.76
N LYS A 72 -12.82 -11.75 -32.60
CA LYS A 72 -12.42 -12.58 -31.46
C LYS A 72 -12.17 -14.05 -31.84
N ASN A 73 -12.73 -14.53 -32.95
CA ASN A 73 -12.55 -15.90 -33.45
C ASN A 73 -11.40 -16.07 -34.48
N ASP A 74 -10.83 -14.97 -35.01
CA ASP A 74 -9.81 -14.95 -36.07
C ASP A 74 -8.47 -14.33 -35.60
N ILE A 75 -8.16 -14.49 -34.30
CA ILE A 75 -7.02 -13.86 -33.61
C ILE A 75 -5.65 -14.18 -34.25
N ASP A 76 -5.51 -15.30 -34.97
CA ASP A 76 -4.24 -15.68 -35.62
C ASP A 76 -3.92 -14.87 -36.91
N LYS A 77 -4.77 -13.90 -37.29
CA LYS A 77 -4.60 -13.11 -38.51
C LYS A 77 -3.64 -11.93 -38.29
N GLU A 78 -2.39 -12.10 -38.73
CA GLU A 78 -1.36 -11.04 -38.68
C GLU A 78 -1.70 -9.87 -39.64
N ILE A 79 -1.97 -8.68 -39.08
CA ILE A 79 -2.18 -7.42 -39.82
C ILE A 79 -0.97 -6.50 -39.56
N SER A 80 0.07 -6.65 -40.38
CA SER A 80 1.33 -5.89 -40.27
C SER A 80 1.50 -4.77 -41.32
N GLU A 81 0.50 -4.58 -42.19
CA GLU A 81 0.49 -3.54 -43.24
C GLU A 81 -0.89 -2.87 -43.30
N TYR A 82 -0.95 -1.59 -42.96
CA TYR A 82 -2.20 -0.81 -42.92
C TYR A 82 -1.93 0.71 -42.96
N GLU A 83 -2.96 1.47 -43.29
CA GLU A 83 -2.95 2.93 -43.34
C GLU A 83 -4.02 3.45 -42.38
N ALA A 84 -3.68 4.43 -41.55
CA ALA A 84 -4.59 5.11 -40.64
C ALA A 84 -4.59 6.62 -40.93
N SER A 85 -5.75 7.26 -40.88
CA SER A 85 -5.91 8.71 -41.00
C SER A 85 -6.93 9.23 -40.00
N TYR A 86 -6.74 10.45 -39.51
CA TYR A 86 -7.66 11.13 -38.60
C TYR A 86 -7.37 12.64 -38.55
N ASN A 87 -8.37 13.41 -38.14
CA ASN A 87 -8.23 14.82 -37.77
C ASN A 87 -8.17 14.93 -36.24
N MET A 88 -7.27 15.77 -35.72
CA MET A 88 -7.14 16.00 -34.29
C MET A 88 -7.05 17.49 -33.97
N LEU A 89 -7.95 17.96 -33.11
CA LEU A 89 -7.89 19.26 -32.46
C LEU A 89 -7.25 19.08 -31.07
N VAL A 90 -6.13 19.75 -30.83
CA VAL A 90 -5.45 19.70 -29.52
C VAL A 90 -5.62 21.05 -28.81
N GLY A 91 -6.21 21.03 -27.62
CA GLY A 91 -6.32 22.17 -26.72
C GLY A 91 -5.01 22.48 -26.02
N SER A 92 -4.96 22.30 -24.70
CA SER A 92 -3.75 22.45 -23.88
C SER A 92 -3.03 21.10 -23.71
N ASN A 93 -1.70 21.10 -23.73
CA ASN A 93 -0.84 19.92 -23.52
C ASN A 93 -0.81 18.94 -24.72
N GLU A 94 -1.17 17.65 -24.56
CA GLU A 94 -0.99 16.63 -25.60
C GLU A 94 -2.09 15.57 -25.66
N ALA A 95 -2.41 15.14 -26.90
CA ALA A 95 -3.36 14.07 -27.20
C ALA A 95 -2.81 13.13 -28.28
N TYR A 96 -3.32 11.91 -28.32
CA TYR A 96 -2.77 10.81 -29.10
C TYR A 96 -3.84 9.97 -29.77
N PHE A 97 -3.52 9.50 -30.97
CA PHE A 97 -4.20 8.37 -31.60
C PHE A 97 -3.40 7.10 -31.33
N VAL A 98 -4.09 6.00 -31.05
CA VAL A 98 -3.50 4.75 -30.58
C VAL A 98 -3.79 3.64 -31.57
N LEU A 99 -2.76 2.86 -31.89
CA LEU A 99 -2.86 1.62 -32.62
C LEU A 99 -2.30 0.51 -31.73
N GLY A 100 -3.11 -0.51 -31.44
CA GLY A 100 -2.76 -1.57 -30.51
C GLY A 100 -2.96 -2.97 -31.08
N ASP A 101 -2.39 -3.98 -30.43
CA ASP A 101 -2.65 -5.38 -30.75
C ASP A 101 -3.95 -5.92 -30.14
N GLU A 102 -4.25 -7.21 -30.36
CA GLU A 102 -5.49 -7.86 -29.92
C GLU A 102 -5.64 -7.98 -28.40
N THR A 103 -4.56 -7.75 -27.63
CA THR A 103 -4.54 -7.83 -26.17
C THR A 103 -4.74 -6.46 -25.51
N GLY A 104 -4.87 -5.39 -26.31
CA GLY A 104 -5.20 -4.05 -25.84
C GLY A 104 -4.16 -3.51 -24.86
N GLU A 105 -4.59 -3.08 -23.67
CA GLU A 105 -3.71 -2.50 -22.65
C GLU A 105 -2.63 -3.45 -22.13
N TYR A 106 -2.90 -4.75 -22.21
CA TYR A 106 -2.01 -5.81 -21.74
C TYR A 106 -1.05 -6.33 -22.82
N GLY A 107 -0.99 -5.67 -23.99
CA GLY A 107 0.05 -5.92 -24.99
C GLY A 107 0.60 -4.64 -25.56
N ARG A 108 0.84 -4.65 -26.86
CA ARG A 108 1.57 -3.59 -27.53
C ARG A 108 0.65 -2.48 -28.00
N LEU A 109 0.97 -1.26 -27.57
CA LEU A 109 0.33 -0.04 -28.03
C LEU A 109 1.37 0.87 -28.70
N ILE A 110 0.94 1.55 -29.76
CA ILE A 110 1.72 2.55 -30.47
C ILE A 110 0.92 3.84 -30.51
N LEU A 111 1.54 4.91 -30.05
CA LEU A 111 0.93 6.21 -29.82
C LEU A 111 1.48 7.23 -30.82
N PHE A 112 0.56 7.94 -31.46
CA PHE A 112 0.81 9.00 -32.43
C PHE A 112 0.22 10.30 -31.89
N GLY A 113 1.07 11.09 -31.26
CA GLY A 113 0.72 12.24 -30.44
C GLY A 113 0.95 13.59 -31.09
N LEU A 114 0.16 14.56 -30.65
CA LEU A 114 0.28 15.97 -31.01
C LEU A 114 0.28 16.80 -29.72
N ARG A 115 1.24 17.72 -29.62
CA ARG A 115 1.38 18.65 -28.50
C ARG A 115 1.46 20.07 -29.02
N THR A 116 0.57 20.94 -28.53
CA THR A 116 0.56 22.38 -28.82
C THR A 116 1.18 23.12 -27.64
N SER A 117 2.15 23.99 -27.90
CA SER A 117 2.85 24.72 -26.84
C SER A 117 3.34 26.09 -27.32
N SER A 118 3.70 26.97 -26.39
CA SER A 118 4.31 28.27 -26.72
C SER A 118 5.63 28.13 -27.49
N ASP A 119 6.29 26.99 -27.36
CA ASP A 119 7.60 26.72 -27.95
C ASP A 119 7.49 26.00 -29.31
N GLY A 120 6.27 25.86 -29.83
CA GLY A 120 5.93 25.27 -31.12
C GLY A 120 5.17 23.95 -31.01
N ASP A 121 4.50 23.59 -32.10
CA ASP A 121 3.74 22.35 -32.22
C ASP A 121 4.67 21.16 -32.48
N LYS A 122 4.39 20.05 -31.83
CA LYS A 122 5.24 18.87 -31.88
C LYS A 122 4.43 17.61 -32.15
N PHE A 123 5.02 16.72 -32.94
CA PHE A 123 4.56 15.35 -33.08
C PHE A 123 5.36 14.44 -32.15
N ILE A 124 4.66 13.56 -31.45
CA ILE A 124 5.24 12.68 -30.44
C ILE A 124 4.93 11.24 -30.83
N PHE A 125 5.92 10.38 -30.73
CA PHE A 125 5.77 8.95 -30.93
C PHE A 125 6.24 8.21 -29.69
N LYS A 126 5.42 7.25 -29.25
CA LYS A 126 5.72 6.36 -28.12
C LYS A 126 5.27 4.94 -28.43
N SER A 127 5.93 3.95 -27.83
CA SER A 127 5.47 2.57 -27.83
C SER A 127 5.39 2.03 -26.41
N PHE A 128 4.40 1.17 -26.17
CA PHE A 128 4.16 0.52 -24.89
C PHE A 128 4.01 -0.97 -25.10
N ASN A 129 4.32 -1.74 -24.05
CA ASN A 129 4.05 -3.16 -23.98
C ASN A 129 3.66 -3.54 -22.56
N ASN A 130 2.51 -4.18 -22.38
CA ASN A 130 1.96 -4.57 -21.07
C ASN A 130 1.91 -3.37 -20.09
N GLY A 131 1.37 -2.25 -20.53
CA GLY A 131 1.27 -1.02 -19.73
C GLY A 131 2.59 -0.32 -19.41
N THR A 132 3.72 -0.76 -19.97
CA THR A 132 5.05 -0.15 -19.73
C THR A 132 5.59 0.52 -21.00
N GLU A 133 6.11 1.74 -20.88
CA GLU A 133 6.73 2.45 -22.01
C GLU A 133 8.03 1.77 -22.45
N ASP A 134 8.14 1.50 -23.75
CA ASP A 134 9.41 1.13 -24.35
C ASP A 134 10.19 2.41 -24.70
N LYS A 135 11.03 2.85 -23.76
CA LYS A 135 11.84 4.08 -23.89
C LYS A 135 12.76 4.06 -25.13
N VAL A 136 13.02 2.90 -25.73
CA VAL A 136 13.78 2.80 -27.00
C VAL A 136 13.01 3.43 -28.17
N PHE A 137 11.68 3.47 -28.07
CA PHE A 137 10.76 3.92 -29.12
C PHE A 137 10.07 5.25 -28.77
N TYR A 138 10.77 6.14 -28.08
CA TYR A 138 10.32 7.53 -27.86
C TYR A 138 10.93 8.49 -28.89
N LYS A 139 10.11 9.35 -29.50
CA LYS A 139 10.58 10.39 -30.42
C LYS A 139 9.69 11.61 -30.40
N GLU A 140 10.30 12.79 -30.30
CA GLU A 140 9.63 14.09 -30.41
C GLU A 140 10.15 14.84 -31.64
N ILE A 141 9.25 15.35 -32.48
CA ILE A 141 9.56 16.03 -33.73
C ILE A 141 8.83 17.38 -33.76
N LEU A 142 9.59 18.48 -33.84
CA LEU A 142 9.03 19.81 -34.04
C LEU A 142 8.42 19.93 -35.45
N LEU A 143 7.17 20.38 -35.54
CA LEU A 143 6.45 20.52 -36.80
C LEU A 143 6.85 21.81 -37.52
N GLN A 144 7.07 21.72 -38.85
CA GLN A 144 7.43 22.90 -39.67
C GLN A 144 6.21 23.72 -40.08
N SER A 145 5.09 23.05 -40.30
CA SER A 145 3.77 23.63 -40.49
C SER A 145 3.03 23.63 -39.16
N ALA A 146 2.69 24.82 -38.65
CA ALA A 146 1.82 24.96 -37.49
C ALA A 146 0.42 24.39 -37.80
N SER A 147 -0.34 24.12 -36.74
CA SER A 147 -1.77 23.89 -36.87
C SER A 147 -2.47 25.04 -37.62
N ASP A 148 -3.68 24.78 -38.11
CA ASP A 148 -4.48 25.88 -38.64
C ASP A 148 -4.83 26.92 -37.55
N ALA A 149 -5.55 27.99 -37.91
CA ALA A 149 -5.92 29.04 -36.95
C ALA A 149 -6.81 28.55 -35.79
N GLU A 150 -7.28 27.30 -35.85
CA GLU A 150 -8.16 26.67 -34.87
C GLU A 150 -7.50 25.48 -34.17
N ASN A 151 -6.20 25.21 -34.37
CA ASN A 151 -5.43 24.12 -33.77
C ASN A 151 -5.77 22.69 -34.26
N VAL A 152 -6.26 22.53 -35.50
CA VAL A 152 -6.57 21.23 -36.10
C VAL A 152 -5.38 20.68 -36.91
N PHE A 153 -5.12 19.38 -36.77
CA PHE A 153 -4.09 18.62 -37.48
C PHE A 153 -4.71 17.46 -38.28
N GLU A 154 -4.41 17.38 -39.57
CA GLU A 154 -4.73 16.23 -40.43
C GLU A 154 -3.57 15.24 -40.38
N VAL A 155 -3.75 14.06 -39.79
CA VAL A 155 -2.70 13.06 -39.61
C VAL A 155 -2.93 11.85 -40.51
N ASN A 156 -1.85 11.39 -41.15
CA ASN A 156 -1.80 10.18 -41.96
C ASN A 156 -0.63 9.31 -41.51
N ILE A 157 -0.90 8.03 -41.23
CA ILE A 157 0.07 7.04 -40.78
C ILE A 157 0.02 5.85 -41.72
N LYS A 158 1.17 5.44 -42.22
CA LYS A 158 1.31 4.22 -43.00
C LYS A 158 2.27 3.26 -42.32
N VAL A 159 1.76 2.10 -41.92
CA VAL A 159 2.54 1.06 -41.28
C VAL A 159 2.89 -0.03 -42.28
N THR A 160 4.18 -0.35 -42.38
CA THR A 160 4.70 -1.46 -43.19
C THR A 160 5.77 -2.23 -42.42
N GLY A 161 5.38 -3.36 -41.82
CA GLY A 161 6.29 -4.18 -41.01
C GLY A 161 6.71 -3.47 -39.72
N GLU A 162 7.99 -3.13 -39.62
CA GLU A 162 8.60 -2.45 -38.45
C GLU A 162 8.84 -0.95 -38.71
N GLN A 163 8.10 -0.34 -39.65
CA GLN A 163 8.15 1.11 -39.90
C GLN A 163 6.77 1.75 -39.97
N ALA A 164 6.67 2.95 -39.41
CA ALA A 164 5.55 3.87 -39.57
C ALA A 164 6.01 5.15 -40.28
N GLU A 165 5.45 5.42 -41.46
CA GLU A 165 5.58 6.71 -42.17
C GLU A 165 4.46 7.64 -41.72
N VAL A 166 4.81 8.86 -41.27
CA VAL A 166 3.85 9.83 -40.74
C VAL A 166 3.85 11.09 -41.58
N GLY A 167 2.64 11.53 -41.98
CA GLY A 167 2.38 12.83 -42.58
C GLY A 167 1.39 13.64 -41.76
N ILE A 168 1.63 14.95 -41.65
CA ILE A 168 0.76 15.90 -40.92
C ILE A 168 0.51 17.11 -41.81
N ASN A 169 -0.75 17.53 -41.94
CA ASN A 169 -1.19 18.67 -42.76
C ASN A 169 -0.69 18.60 -44.22
N GLY A 170 -0.62 17.38 -44.76
CA GLY A 170 -0.12 17.11 -46.11
C GLY A 170 1.41 17.16 -46.27
N GLU A 171 2.16 17.42 -45.19
CA GLU A 171 3.63 17.36 -45.18
C GLU A 171 4.16 16.06 -44.56
N TYR A 172 5.24 15.53 -45.12
CA TYR A 172 5.89 14.35 -44.59
C TYR A 172 6.73 14.69 -43.35
N VAL A 173 6.37 14.13 -42.20
CA VAL A 173 7.03 14.38 -40.90
C VAL A 173 8.22 13.45 -40.70
N GLY A 174 8.08 12.17 -41.08
CA GLY A 174 9.19 11.22 -41.03
C GLY A 174 8.78 9.75 -41.08
N ALA A 175 9.78 8.89 -41.18
CA ALA A 175 9.65 7.45 -40.94
C ALA A 175 10.22 7.15 -39.54
N ILE A 176 9.51 6.30 -38.80
CA ILE A 176 9.83 5.91 -37.44
C ILE A 176 9.91 4.39 -37.42
N ASP A 177 11.01 3.86 -36.91
CA ASP A 177 11.11 2.43 -36.67
C ASP A 177 10.18 2.09 -35.50
N ILE A 178 9.30 1.12 -35.70
CA ILE A 178 8.33 0.67 -34.72
C ILE A 178 8.58 -0.81 -34.39
N PRO A 179 8.32 -1.25 -33.15
CA PRO A 179 8.42 -2.66 -32.83
C PRO A 179 7.42 -3.48 -33.64
N LYS A 180 7.80 -4.71 -34.03
CA LYS A 180 6.90 -5.61 -34.76
C LYS A 180 5.62 -5.86 -33.97
N PHE A 181 4.46 -5.59 -34.54
CA PHE A 181 3.17 -5.94 -33.94
C PHE A 181 2.10 -6.16 -35.00
N SER A 182 1.03 -6.86 -34.60
CA SER A 182 -0.16 -7.05 -35.42
C SER A 182 -1.24 -6.10 -34.92
N LEU A 183 -1.91 -5.38 -35.82
CA LEU A 183 -2.98 -4.47 -35.43
C LEU A 183 -4.22 -5.25 -35.00
N GLY A 184 -4.62 -5.11 -33.74
CA GLY A 184 -5.84 -5.69 -33.18
C GLY A 184 -6.87 -4.67 -32.70
N CYS A 185 -6.46 -3.42 -32.41
CA CYS A 185 -7.38 -2.34 -32.04
C CYS A 185 -6.91 -0.94 -32.45
N VAL A 186 -7.88 -0.03 -32.52
CA VAL A 186 -7.72 1.40 -32.78
C VAL A 186 -8.22 2.17 -31.57
N GLY A 187 -7.56 3.27 -31.20
CA GLY A 187 -7.91 3.99 -30.00
C GLY A 187 -7.44 5.43 -29.94
N THR A 188 -7.71 6.08 -28.80
CA THR A 188 -7.36 7.47 -28.54
C THR A 188 -6.89 7.61 -27.10
N TYR A 189 -6.00 8.56 -26.82
CA TYR A 189 -5.44 8.81 -25.49
C TYR A 189 -5.23 10.30 -25.28
N ASN A 190 -5.54 10.78 -24.08
CA ASN A 190 -5.32 12.16 -23.68
C ASN A 190 -4.63 12.23 -22.31
N ASN A 191 -3.65 13.13 -22.17
CA ASN A 191 -2.94 13.30 -20.90
C ASN A 191 -3.84 13.89 -19.81
N ARG A 192 -3.49 13.63 -18.54
CA ARG A 192 -4.15 14.30 -17.40
C ARG A 192 -3.95 15.83 -17.50
N GLY A 193 -4.99 16.58 -17.12
CA GLY A 193 -4.99 18.06 -17.17
C GLY A 193 -5.13 18.68 -18.57
N VAL A 194 -5.50 17.90 -19.60
CA VAL A 194 -5.84 18.46 -20.92
C VAL A 194 -7.28 18.96 -20.89
N ASP A 195 -7.48 20.27 -21.13
CA ASP A 195 -8.80 20.89 -21.07
C ASP A 195 -9.76 20.30 -22.11
N VAL A 196 -9.27 20.08 -23.35
CA VAL A 196 -10.06 19.61 -24.49
C VAL A 196 -9.14 19.03 -25.58
N ALA A 197 -9.41 17.80 -26.06
CA ALA A 197 -8.90 17.30 -27.34
C ALA A 197 -10.04 16.65 -28.12
N HIS A 198 -10.09 16.86 -29.44
CA HIS A 198 -11.08 16.22 -30.31
C HIS A 198 -10.41 15.40 -31.39
N ILE A 199 -11.02 14.28 -31.73
CA ILE A 199 -10.64 13.48 -32.90
C ILE A 199 -11.86 13.29 -33.79
N ASP A 200 -11.64 13.35 -35.09
CA ASP A 200 -12.67 13.20 -36.12
C ASP A 200 -12.11 12.48 -37.36
N ASP A 201 -12.99 12.06 -38.26
CA ASP A 201 -12.66 11.41 -39.55
C ASP A 201 -11.67 10.23 -39.43
N ILE A 202 -11.87 9.36 -38.44
CA ILE A 202 -10.97 8.22 -38.22
C ILE A 202 -11.19 7.21 -39.35
N SER A 203 -10.11 6.76 -39.98
CA SER A 203 -10.15 5.69 -40.97
C SER A 203 -8.92 4.81 -40.86
N VAL A 204 -9.10 3.50 -40.74
CA VAL A 204 -8.03 2.50 -40.72
C VAL A 204 -8.31 1.44 -41.76
N LYS A 205 -7.39 1.29 -42.71
CA LYS A 205 -7.55 0.47 -43.92
C LYS A 205 -6.38 -0.49 -44.07
N CYS A 206 -6.67 -1.75 -44.36
CA CYS A 206 -5.68 -2.72 -44.81
C CYS A 206 -5.94 -3.00 -46.29
N LYS A 207 -5.09 -2.46 -47.18
CA LYS A 207 -5.28 -2.47 -48.63
C LYS A 207 -6.62 -1.79 -49.01
N GLU A 208 -7.51 -2.49 -49.70
CA GLU A 208 -8.84 -1.97 -50.07
C GLU A 208 -9.91 -2.24 -49.00
N GLN A 209 -9.58 -2.95 -47.92
CA GLN A 209 -10.52 -3.27 -46.85
C GLN A 209 -10.49 -2.18 -45.75
N VAL A 210 -11.63 -1.55 -45.51
CA VAL A 210 -11.85 -0.69 -44.33
C VAL A 210 -11.93 -1.59 -43.11
N LEU A 211 -11.00 -1.46 -42.17
CA LEU A 211 -11.02 -2.21 -40.90
C LEU A 211 -11.83 -1.47 -39.83
N PHE A 212 -11.68 -0.14 -39.79
CA PHE A 212 -12.36 0.78 -38.88
C PHE A 212 -12.58 2.12 -39.58
N GLU A 213 -13.74 2.73 -39.43
CA GLU A 213 -14.05 4.08 -39.92
C GLU A 213 -15.13 4.72 -39.04
N ASP A 214 -14.96 5.99 -38.70
CA ASP A 214 -15.95 6.76 -37.95
C ASP A 214 -15.77 8.26 -38.21
N ASP A 215 -16.81 8.91 -38.71
CA ASP A 215 -16.89 10.37 -38.89
C ASP A 215 -17.70 11.06 -37.77
N PHE A 216 -18.17 10.28 -36.78
CA PHE A 216 -19.04 10.70 -35.67
C PHE A 216 -20.36 11.40 -36.06
N ASP A 217 -20.61 11.62 -37.35
CA ASP A 217 -21.84 12.14 -37.94
C ASP A 217 -22.86 11.02 -38.28
N GLY A 218 -22.57 9.81 -37.83
CA GLY A 218 -23.40 8.63 -37.97
C GLY A 218 -23.03 7.75 -39.17
N ASN A 219 -21.91 8.02 -39.85
CA ASN A 219 -21.33 7.10 -40.82
C ASN A 219 -20.08 6.44 -40.23
N PHE A 220 -20.25 5.20 -39.80
CA PHE A 220 -19.17 4.42 -39.23
C PHE A 220 -19.20 2.99 -39.75
N ALA A 221 -18.03 2.35 -39.73
CA ALA A 221 -17.84 0.96 -40.14
C ALA A 221 -16.82 0.29 -39.23
N ASN A 222 -17.19 -0.84 -38.65
CA ASN A 222 -16.26 -1.77 -38.04
C ASN A 222 -16.66 -3.17 -38.49
N ASN A 223 -15.72 -3.92 -39.05
CA ASN A 223 -16.01 -5.23 -39.63
C ASN A 223 -16.35 -6.32 -38.60
N LEU A 224 -16.34 -6.00 -37.30
CA LEU A 224 -16.48 -6.98 -36.23
C LEU A 224 -17.81 -6.97 -35.53
N PHE A 225 -18.47 -5.81 -35.48
CA PHE A 225 -19.71 -5.64 -34.74
C PHE A 225 -20.87 -5.42 -35.69
N ASP A 226 -21.93 -6.20 -35.51
CA ASP A 226 -23.23 -5.90 -36.08
C ASP A 226 -23.90 -4.89 -35.14
N TYR A 227 -23.71 -3.59 -35.40
CA TYR A 227 -24.06 -2.47 -34.49
C TYR A 227 -25.57 -2.24 -34.28
N ASP A 228 -26.43 -3.18 -34.62
CA ASP A 228 -27.88 -3.03 -34.44
C ASP A 228 -28.32 -3.33 -33.01
N TYR A 229 -27.76 -2.58 -32.06
CA TYR A 229 -28.33 -2.42 -30.71
C TYR A 229 -29.62 -1.60 -30.83
N ALA A 230 -30.69 -2.23 -31.34
CA ALA A 230 -32.01 -1.62 -31.51
C ALA A 230 -32.03 -0.24 -32.22
N GLY A 231 -31.06 0.02 -33.10
CA GLY A 231 -30.89 1.31 -33.80
C GLY A 231 -30.35 2.47 -32.96
N THR A 232 -29.58 2.23 -31.88
CA THR A 232 -29.04 3.29 -31.00
C THR A 232 -27.53 3.52 -31.10
N ALA A 233 -26.80 2.81 -31.97
CA ALA A 233 -25.37 3.05 -32.15
C ALA A 233 -25.11 4.40 -32.83
N GLU A 234 -24.33 5.27 -32.18
CA GLU A 234 -24.00 6.61 -32.69
C GLU A 234 -22.56 6.70 -33.25
N SER A 235 -21.73 5.69 -33.02
CA SER A 235 -20.32 5.62 -33.43
C SER A 235 -19.81 4.17 -33.50
N ALA A 236 -18.68 3.91 -34.16
CA ALA A 236 -17.98 2.62 -34.16
C ALA A 236 -17.38 2.25 -32.79
N PHE A 237 -17.33 3.17 -31.84
CA PHE A 237 -16.99 2.88 -30.44
C PHE A 237 -18.18 2.38 -29.62
N SER A 238 -19.39 2.32 -30.20
CA SER A 238 -20.55 1.69 -29.55
C SER A 238 -20.25 0.21 -29.22
N PRO A 239 -20.75 -0.35 -28.11
CA PRO A 239 -21.75 0.19 -27.18
C PRO A 239 -21.18 1.09 -26.07
N TYR A 240 -19.90 1.47 -26.12
CA TYR A 240 -19.30 2.33 -25.12
C TYR A 240 -19.69 3.79 -25.38
N TYR A 241 -20.23 4.45 -24.36
CA TYR A 241 -20.61 5.85 -24.48
C TYR A 241 -19.37 6.72 -24.70
N VAL A 242 -19.31 7.37 -25.85
CA VAL A 242 -18.30 8.38 -26.17
C VAL A 242 -18.94 9.75 -26.16
N LYS A 243 -18.27 10.72 -25.53
CA LYS A 243 -18.78 12.09 -25.49
C LYS A 243 -18.46 12.78 -26.82
N LEU A 244 -19.49 13.19 -27.55
CA LEU A 244 -19.36 13.95 -28.78
C LEU A 244 -19.58 15.43 -28.50
N ASP A 245 -18.74 16.30 -29.05
CA ASP A 245 -19.01 17.74 -29.09
C ASP A 245 -19.73 18.13 -30.38
N TYR A 246 -20.58 19.15 -30.28
CA TYR A 246 -21.41 19.67 -31.36
C TYR A 246 -21.01 21.11 -31.66
N ASP A 247 -20.23 21.31 -32.72
CA ASP A 247 -19.89 22.64 -33.19
C ASP A 247 -20.55 22.94 -34.56
N THR A 248 -20.15 24.04 -35.19
CA THR A 248 -20.71 24.44 -36.50
C THR A 248 -20.17 23.64 -37.70
N LYS A 249 -19.24 22.70 -37.49
CA LYS A 249 -18.52 21.95 -38.52
C LYS A 249 -18.86 20.46 -38.53
N GLY A 250 -19.33 19.89 -37.43
CA GLY A 250 -19.73 18.47 -37.35
C GLY A 250 -19.79 17.97 -35.90
N LYS A 251 -19.99 16.67 -35.72
CA LYS A 251 -19.75 16.00 -34.44
C LYS A 251 -18.30 15.53 -34.39
N SER A 252 -17.63 15.66 -33.25
CA SER A 252 -16.29 15.09 -33.05
C SER A 252 -16.20 14.36 -31.70
N LEU A 253 -15.35 13.35 -31.63
CA LEU A 253 -15.07 12.63 -30.39
C LEU A 253 -14.23 13.51 -29.47
N ILE A 254 -14.78 13.88 -28.32
CA ILE A 254 -13.98 14.41 -27.22
C ILE A 254 -13.13 13.26 -26.70
N VAL A 255 -11.81 13.43 -26.68
CA VAL A 255 -10.87 12.48 -26.09
C VAL A 255 -10.84 12.71 -24.58
N PRO A 256 -11.56 11.93 -23.77
CA PRO A 256 -11.58 12.15 -22.33
C PRO A 256 -10.20 11.84 -21.76
N SER A 257 -9.84 12.54 -20.68
CA SER A 257 -8.91 11.98 -19.72
C SER A 257 -9.64 10.84 -18.99
N GLY A 258 -9.05 9.66 -18.93
CA GLY A 258 -9.75 8.50 -18.36
C GLY A 258 -10.05 7.40 -19.36
N PHE A 259 -10.37 6.23 -18.82
CA PHE A 259 -10.39 4.96 -19.53
C PHE A 259 -11.74 4.75 -20.20
N ILE A 260 -11.75 4.37 -21.47
CA ILE A 260 -12.94 3.76 -22.08
C ILE A 260 -12.50 2.54 -22.89
N ILE A 261 -13.24 1.47 -22.77
CA ILE A 261 -12.71 0.16 -23.07
C ILE A 261 -13.27 -0.33 -24.39
N SER A 262 -12.54 -1.18 -25.09
CA SER A 262 -13.17 -2.09 -26.05
C SER A 262 -12.92 -3.55 -25.76
N GLU A 263 -13.66 -4.37 -26.48
CA GLU A 263 -13.70 -5.83 -26.32
C GLU A 263 -12.45 -6.58 -26.84
N THR A 264 -11.28 -5.93 -26.91
CA THR A 264 -10.03 -6.68 -27.07
C THR A 264 -9.85 -7.67 -25.92
N LYS A 265 -9.06 -8.73 -26.13
CA LYS A 265 -9.05 -9.93 -25.27
C LYS A 265 -8.67 -9.60 -23.83
N LYS A 266 -9.68 -9.39 -22.98
CA LYS A 266 -9.52 -9.04 -21.56
C LYS A 266 -9.23 -10.28 -20.72
N ASP A 267 -8.48 -10.07 -19.66
CA ASP A 267 -8.33 -11.06 -18.59
C ASP A 267 -9.47 -10.91 -17.56
N CYS A 268 -10.71 -11.17 -18.00
CA CYS A 268 -11.87 -11.09 -17.11
C CYS A 268 -11.85 -12.19 -16.05
N ALA A 269 -12.51 -11.95 -14.92
CA ALA A 269 -12.72 -12.95 -13.89
C ALA A 269 -13.35 -14.22 -14.49
N LYS A 270 -12.89 -15.39 -14.04
CA LYS A 270 -13.38 -16.68 -14.53
C LYS A 270 -14.47 -17.20 -13.62
N THR A 271 -15.60 -17.61 -14.20
CA THR A 271 -16.72 -18.18 -13.42
C THR A 271 -16.78 -19.69 -13.65
N PHE A 272 -16.63 -20.45 -12.59
CA PHE A 272 -16.77 -21.91 -12.57
C PHE A 272 -18.15 -22.30 -12.05
N ARG A 273 -18.79 -23.31 -12.64
CA ARG A 273 -20.12 -23.78 -12.23
C ARG A 273 -20.22 -25.30 -12.21
N LYS A 274 -20.92 -25.83 -11.20
CA LYS A 274 -21.33 -27.24 -11.12
C LYS A 274 -22.76 -27.35 -10.62
N GLU A 275 -23.55 -28.14 -11.32
CA GLU A 275 -24.87 -28.60 -10.87
C GLU A 275 -24.76 -29.99 -10.25
N PHE A 276 -25.44 -30.22 -9.13
CA PHE A 276 -25.45 -31.51 -8.46
C PHE A 276 -26.71 -31.74 -7.63
N ASP A 277 -27.04 -33.02 -7.42
CA ASP A 277 -28.15 -33.43 -6.55
C ASP A 277 -27.64 -33.80 -5.15
N ALA A 278 -28.34 -33.35 -4.11
CA ALA A 278 -28.06 -33.71 -2.71
C ALA A 278 -29.21 -34.57 -2.13
N ASP A 279 -29.55 -35.67 -2.79
CA ASP A 279 -30.80 -36.43 -2.54
C ASP A 279 -30.64 -37.79 -1.83
N LYS A 280 -29.42 -38.13 -1.39
CA LYS A 280 -29.13 -39.41 -0.72
C LYS A 280 -29.80 -39.59 0.65
N GLY A 281 -30.25 -38.52 1.28
CA GLY A 281 -30.91 -38.58 2.57
C GLY A 281 -31.17 -37.20 3.18
N LYS A 282 -31.50 -37.18 4.47
CA LYS A 282 -31.63 -35.92 5.22
C LYS A 282 -30.24 -35.43 5.61
N ILE A 283 -29.87 -34.23 5.16
CA ILE A 283 -28.60 -33.57 5.48
C ILE A 283 -28.53 -33.32 7.00
N GLU A 284 -27.36 -33.63 7.58
CA GLU A 284 -26.99 -33.34 8.96
C GLU A 284 -26.09 -32.10 9.03
N SER A 285 -25.07 -32.03 8.17
CA SER A 285 -24.19 -30.88 8.00
C SER A 285 -23.58 -30.87 6.61
N ALA A 286 -23.18 -29.70 6.13
CA ALA A 286 -22.38 -29.56 4.92
C ALA A 286 -21.32 -28.47 5.07
N TYR A 287 -20.09 -28.79 4.69
CA TYR A 287 -18.96 -27.86 4.75
C TYR A 287 -18.29 -27.74 3.39
N LEU A 288 -18.08 -26.50 2.95
CA LEU A 288 -17.34 -26.18 1.73
C LEU A 288 -15.93 -25.73 2.12
N TYR A 289 -14.91 -26.41 1.60
CA TYR A 289 -13.50 -26.09 1.80
C TYR A 289 -12.90 -25.57 0.50
N MET A 290 -12.34 -24.37 0.50
CA MET A 290 -11.90 -23.68 -0.72
C MET A 290 -10.55 -22.98 -0.54
N THR A 291 -9.74 -23.02 -1.60
CA THR A 291 -8.49 -22.26 -1.78
C THR A 291 -8.34 -21.88 -3.25
N ALA A 292 -7.43 -20.96 -3.54
CA ALA A 292 -7.11 -20.55 -4.90
C ALA A 292 -5.65 -20.12 -5.06
N PHE A 293 -5.13 -20.27 -6.27
CA PHE A 293 -4.12 -19.39 -6.82
C PHE A 293 -4.85 -18.18 -7.39
N GLY A 294 -5.00 -17.14 -6.58
CA GLY A 294 -5.86 -15.99 -6.81
C GLY A 294 -6.71 -15.69 -5.58
N SER A 295 -7.87 -15.08 -5.79
CA SER A 295 -8.93 -14.98 -4.78
C SER A 295 -10.28 -15.40 -5.36
N PHE A 296 -11.28 -15.66 -4.53
CA PHE A 296 -12.58 -16.11 -5.03
C PHE A 296 -13.79 -15.56 -4.27
N ASP A 297 -14.91 -15.50 -4.98
CA ASP A 297 -16.25 -15.44 -4.41
C ASP A 297 -17.03 -16.72 -4.70
N ILE A 298 -17.92 -17.10 -3.79
CA ILE A 298 -18.74 -18.31 -3.92
C ILE A 298 -20.21 -17.95 -3.79
N THR A 299 -21.00 -18.47 -4.72
CA THR A 299 -22.45 -18.54 -4.57
C THR A 299 -22.94 -19.98 -4.61
N LEU A 300 -23.90 -20.29 -3.75
CA LEU A 300 -24.60 -21.56 -3.75
C LEU A 300 -26.09 -21.28 -3.88
N ASN A 301 -26.71 -21.80 -4.95
CA ASN A 301 -28.10 -21.52 -5.30
C ASN A 301 -28.40 -20.02 -5.45
N GLY A 302 -27.44 -19.26 -5.99
CA GLY A 302 -27.54 -17.81 -6.17
C GLY A 302 -27.37 -16.99 -4.90
N GLN A 303 -27.10 -17.62 -3.74
CA GLN A 303 -26.82 -16.94 -2.48
C GLN A 303 -25.32 -16.89 -2.23
N LYS A 304 -24.78 -15.71 -1.89
CA LYS A 304 -23.37 -15.53 -1.53
C LYS A 304 -23.07 -16.30 -0.25
N VAL A 305 -21.98 -17.07 -0.25
CA VAL A 305 -21.59 -17.94 0.88
C VAL A 305 -20.84 -17.17 1.96
N SER A 306 -20.15 -16.08 1.60
CA SER A 306 -19.37 -15.24 2.52
C SER A 306 -19.43 -13.78 2.11
N GLU A 307 -19.28 -12.86 3.05
CA GLU A 307 -19.07 -11.42 2.79
C GLU A 307 -17.61 -10.98 2.97
N ASN A 308 -16.71 -11.94 3.21
CA ASN A 308 -15.28 -11.69 3.33
C ASN A 308 -14.69 -11.28 1.97
N PHE A 309 -13.56 -10.58 2.05
CA PHE A 309 -12.82 -10.07 0.88
C PHE A 309 -11.51 -10.86 0.71
N PHE A 310 -11.10 -11.02 -0.55
CA PHE A 310 -9.79 -11.55 -0.94
C PHE A 310 -9.41 -12.94 -0.41
N GLU A 311 -10.39 -13.79 -0.11
CA GLU A 311 -10.11 -15.17 0.31
C GLU A 311 -9.38 -15.95 -0.78
N PRO A 312 -8.35 -16.77 -0.47
CA PRO A 312 -7.95 -17.23 0.87
C PRO A 312 -6.88 -16.36 1.55
N GLY A 313 -6.62 -15.15 1.04
CA GLY A 313 -5.68 -14.21 1.65
C GLY A 313 -4.33 -14.08 0.94
N LYS A 314 -3.45 -13.29 1.56
CA LYS A 314 -2.07 -13.04 1.07
C LYS A 314 -1.10 -14.00 1.76
N MET A 315 -0.31 -14.74 0.97
CA MET A 315 0.63 -15.75 1.48
C MET A 315 1.83 -15.98 0.54
N VAL A 316 2.86 -16.68 1.02
CA VAL A 316 3.97 -17.19 0.21
C VAL A 316 3.49 -18.37 -0.67
N PHE A 317 2.83 -18.04 -1.78
CA PHE A 317 2.09 -19.00 -2.65
C PHE A 317 2.95 -20.12 -3.25
N ASP A 318 4.27 -20.03 -3.26
CA ASP A 318 5.17 -21.09 -3.75
C ASP A 318 5.63 -22.07 -2.65
N GLN A 319 5.28 -21.80 -1.39
CA GLN A 319 5.59 -22.68 -0.25
C GLN A 319 4.37 -23.45 0.26
N TYR A 320 3.18 -22.82 0.29
CA TYR A 320 1.94 -23.44 0.74
C TYR A 320 0.70 -22.68 0.27
N LEU A 321 -0.48 -23.30 0.50
CA LEU A 321 -1.77 -22.64 0.35
C LEU A 321 -2.57 -22.69 1.66
N ASN A 322 -3.29 -21.62 1.94
CA ASN A 322 -4.33 -21.62 2.97
C ASN A 322 -5.68 -21.98 2.34
N TYR A 323 -6.49 -22.79 3.03
CA TYR A 323 -7.89 -23.00 2.70
C TYR A 323 -8.80 -22.40 3.78
N VAL A 324 -9.97 -21.97 3.35
CA VAL A 324 -11.06 -21.52 4.21
C VAL A 324 -12.22 -22.51 4.18
N SER A 325 -12.99 -22.53 5.25
CA SER A 325 -14.10 -23.46 5.46
C SER A 325 -15.40 -22.73 5.75
N TYR A 326 -16.46 -23.04 5.02
CA TYR A 326 -17.79 -22.46 5.20
C TYR A 326 -18.79 -23.53 5.61
N ASP A 327 -19.63 -23.23 6.61
CA ASP A 327 -20.82 -24.03 6.89
C ASP A 327 -21.91 -23.66 5.89
N VAL A 328 -22.21 -24.58 4.97
CA VAL A 328 -23.20 -24.38 3.90
C VAL A 328 -24.42 -25.28 4.09
N THR A 329 -24.62 -25.81 5.31
CA THR A 329 -25.70 -26.74 5.63
C THR A 329 -27.07 -26.20 5.21
N ASP A 330 -27.32 -24.93 5.50
CA ASP A 330 -28.62 -24.27 5.28
C ASP A 330 -28.80 -23.71 3.86
N PHE A 331 -27.75 -23.75 3.02
CA PHE A 331 -27.80 -23.33 1.62
C PHE A 331 -28.27 -24.45 0.68
N LEU A 332 -28.14 -25.71 1.12
CA LEU A 332 -28.37 -26.87 0.26
C LEU A 332 -29.86 -27.16 0.06
N GLU A 333 -30.22 -27.33 -1.20
CA GLU A 333 -31.51 -27.82 -1.66
C GLU A 333 -31.39 -29.24 -2.23
N LYS A 334 -32.45 -29.75 -2.85
CA LYS A 334 -32.39 -31.05 -3.53
C LYS A 334 -31.50 -31.01 -4.77
N ASN A 335 -31.66 -29.99 -5.61
CA ASN A 335 -30.82 -29.75 -6.77
C ASN A 335 -30.08 -28.45 -6.51
N ASN A 336 -28.77 -28.43 -6.73
CA ASN A 336 -27.92 -27.32 -6.32
C ASN A 336 -27.08 -26.82 -7.48
N THR A 337 -26.80 -25.52 -7.47
CA THR A 337 -25.82 -24.88 -8.35
C THR A 337 -24.76 -24.22 -7.47
N LEU A 338 -23.52 -24.71 -7.55
CA LEU A 338 -22.35 -24.08 -6.96
C LEU A 338 -21.63 -23.29 -8.05
N SER A 339 -21.46 -21.99 -7.82
CA SER A 339 -20.68 -21.11 -8.70
C SER A 339 -19.53 -20.47 -7.93
N ILE A 340 -18.36 -20.43 -8.56
CA ILE A 340 -17.12 -19.85 -8.00
C ILE A 340 -16.61 -18.83 -9.01
N GLU A 341 -16.51 -17.57 -8.60
CA GLU A 341 -15.85 -16.52 -9.38
C GLU A 341 -14.41 -16.40 -8.91
N LEU A 342 -13.47 -16.47 -9.85
CA LEU A 342 -12.03 -16.47 -9.61
C LEU A 342 -11.42 -15.16 -10.10
N PHE A 343 -10.72 -14.50 -9.19
CA PHE A 343 -10.07 -13.21 -9.33
C PHE A 343 -8.56 -13.35 -9.15
N HIS A 344 -7.81 -12.35 -9.57
CA HIS A 344 -6.36 -12.33 -9.52
C HIS A 344 -5.79 -12.25 -8.10
N GLY A 345 -6.42 -11.43 -7.25
CA GLY A 345 -6.04 -11.26 -5.84
C GLY A 345 -4.55 -10.92 -5.66
N PHE A 346 -3.92 -11.54 -4.66
CA PHE A 346 -2.50 -11.35 -4.32
C PHE A 346 -1.54 -12.36 -4.99
N PHE A 347 -2.03 -13.13 -5.97
CA PHE A 347 -1.25 -14.21 -6.59
C PHE A 347 -0.44 -13.74 -7.80
N ASP A 348 -1.08 -13.06 -8.75
CA ASP A 348 -0.41 -12.51 -9.93
C ASP A 348 -0.60 -11.00 -10.09
N ARG A 349 -1.43 -10.40 -9.23
CA ARG A 349 -1.58 -8.95 -9.02
C ARG A 349 -1.32 -8.65 -7.54
N GLY A 350 -1.22 -7.38 -7.15
CA GLY A 350 -1.03 -7.01 -5.73
C GLY A 350 0.29 -7.51 -5.10
N VAL A 351 1.35 -7.70 -5.90
CA VAL A 351 2.62 -8.33 -5.48
C VAL A 351 3.73 -7.34 -5.10
N GLY A 352 3.49 -6.03 -5.23
CA GLY A 352 4.46 -4.95 -5.01
C GLY A 352 4.91 -4.28 -6.32
N TYR A 353 5.99 -3.50 -6.25
CA TYR A 353 6.51 -2.71 -7.36
C TYR A 353 6.69 -3.54 -8.65
N PRO A 354 6.16 -3.11 -9.81
CA PRO A 354 6.30 -3.84 -11.06
C PRO A 354 7.76 -4.07 -11.50
N GLU A 355 8.69 -3.29 -10.97
CA GLU A 355 10.11 -3.31 -11.30
C GLU A 355 10.92 -4.31 -10.45
N THR A 356 10.41 -4.68 -9.27
CA THR A 356 11.13 -5.54 -8.31
C THR A 356 10.35 -6.77 -7.85
N ALA A 357 9.02 -6.76 -7.97
CA ALA A 357 8.16 -7.85 -7.58
C ALA A 357 7.68 -8.64 -8.79
N THR A 358 7.74 -9.97 -8.68
CA THR A 358 7.27 -10.87 -9.73
C THR A 358 6.02 -11.64 -9.31
N PRO A 359 5.04 -11.85 -10.20
CA PRO A 359 3.88 -12.71 -9.95
C PRO A 359 4.29 -14.09 -9.43
N TRP A 360 3.51 -14.66 -8.50
CA TRP A 360 3.75 -16.02 -7.98
C TRP A 360 3.56 -17.08 -9.07
N GLY A 361 2.61 -16.87 -9.97
CA GLY A 361 2.39 -17.70 -11.14
C GLY A 361 1.77 -16.94 -12.30
N LYS A 362 1.42 -17.67 -13.36
CA LYS A 362 0.85 -17.10 -14.60
C LYS A 362 -0.59 -17.55 -14.86
N ARG A 363 -1.14 -18.40 -14.01
CA ARG A 363 -2.44 -19.04 -14.22
C ARG A 363 -3.16 -19.18 -12.90
N LEU A 364 -4.33 -18.57 -12.84
CA LEU A 364 -5.26 -18.71 -11.73
C LEU A 364 -5.85 -20.12 -11.68
N ALA A 365 -6.14 -20.61 -10.49
CA ALA A 365 -6.86 -21.87 -10.30
C ALA A 365 -7.61 -21.90 -8.97
N VAL A 366 -8.70 -22.66 -8.93
CA VAL A 366 -9.45 -22.96 -7.70
C VAL A 366 -9.30 -24.42 -7.32
N LYS A 367 -9.31 -24.70 -6.01
CA LYS A 367 -9.32 -26.07 -5.49
C LYS A 367 -10.19 -26.14 -4.25
N GLY A 368 -11.03 -27.17 -4.18
CA GLY A 368 -11.87 -27.37 -3.01
C GLY A 368 -12.72 -28.62 -3.05
N GLU A 369 -13.44 -28.84 -1.96
CA GLU A 369 -14.43 -29.90 -1.85
C GLU A 369 -15.62 -29.47 -0.99
N LEU A 370 -16.83 -29.82 -1.43
CA LEU A 370 -18.03 -29.78 -0.62
C LEU A 370 -18.23 -31.15 0.03
N VAL A 371 -18.33 -31.16 1.36
CA VAL A 371 -18.54 -32.37 2.15
C VAL A 371 -19.94 -32.34 2.77
N ILE A 372 -20.79 -33.28 2.39
CA ILE A 372 -22.17 -33.42 2.90
C ILE A 372 -22.24 -34.66 3.79
N ASN A 373 -22.65 -34.47 5.04
CA ASN A 373 -22.93 -35.55 5.99
C ASN A 373 -24.44 -35.72 6.13
N TYR A 374 -24.92 -36.95 6.09
CA TYR A 374 -26.35 -37.28 6.22
C TYR A 374 -26.66 -37.92 7.58
N LYS A 375 -27.90 -37.77 8.05
CA LYS A 375 -28.36 -38.30 9.35
C LYS A 375 -28.33 -39.82 9.48
N ASP A 376 -28.19 -40.55 8.37
CA ASP A 376 -28.03 -42.01 8.39
C ASP A 376 -26.56 -42.43 8.56
N GLY A 377 -25.64 -41.47 8.68
CA GLY A 377 -24.20 -41.65 8.81
C GLY A 377 -23.45 -41.76 7.49
N SER A 378 -24.11 -41.66 6.34
CA SER A 378 -23.46 -41.60 5.03
C SER A 378 -22.83 -40.23 4.76
N ARG A 379 -21.80 -40.21 3.92
CA ARG A 379 -21.03 -39.01 3.52
C ARG A 379 -20.93 -38.93 2.01
N GLU A 380 -21.06 -37.72 1.48
CA GLU A 380 -20.82 -37.37 0.08
C GLU A 380 -19.75 -36.28 -0.02
N ILE A 381 -18.89 -36.39 -1.03
CA ILE A 381 -17.84 -35.42 -1.32
C ILE A 381 -17.99 -35.02 -2.78
N ILE A 382 -18.06 -33.72 -3.02
CA ILE A 382 -18.14 -33.13 -4.34
C ILE A 382 -16.89 -32.26 -4.52
N PRO A 383 -15.83 -32.78 -5.14
CA PRO A 383 -14.60 -32.04 -5.36
C PRO A 383 -14.72 -31.10 -6.57
N THR A 384 -13.83 -30.11 -6.63
CA THR A 384 -13.46 -29.42 -7.89
C THR A 384 -12.78 -30.43 -8.81
N ASP A 385 -13.37 -30.69 -9.98
CA ASP A 385 -12.97 -31.72 -10.94
C ASP A 385 -13.38 -31.34 -12.38
N ASP A 386 -13.18 -32.25 -13.34
CA ASP A 386 -13.49 -32.07 -14.77
C ASP A 386 -15.00 -31.99 -15.08
N SER A 387 -15.88 -32.16 -14.09
CA SER A 387 -17.34 -31.99 -14.28
C SER A 387 -17.81 -30.55 -14.12
N PHE A 388 -16.94 -29.64 -13.64
CA PHE A 388 -17.22 -28.22 -13.68
C PHE A 388 -17.19 -27.68 -15.10
N LYS A 389 -17.95 -26.60 -15.33
CA LYS A 389 -17.85 -25.76 -16.52
C LYS A 389 -17.23 -24.42 -16.15
N VAL A 390 -16.58 -23.77 -17.12
CA VAL A 390 -16.04 -22.41 -16.95
C VAL A 390 -16.49 -21.47 -18.06
N SER A 391 -16.84 -20.24 -17.66
CA SER A 391 -17.02 -19.10 -18.55
C SER A 391 -15.83 -18.14 -18.37
N SER A 392 -15.34 -17.61 -19.50
CA SER A 392 -14.40 -16.48 -19.50
C SER A 392 -15.08 -15.12 -19.65
N GLU A 393 -16.40 -15.12 -19.86
CA GLU A 393 -17.22 -13.92 -19.87
C GLU A 393 -17.82 -13.71 -18.48
N SER A 394 -17.45 -12.60 -17.85
CA SER A 394 -17.97 -12.12 -16.57
C SER A 394 -18.28 -10.63 -16.66
N ARG A 395 -19.15 -10.13 -15.76
CA ARG A 395 -19.36 -8.69 -15.56
C ARG A 395 -18.09 -8.03 -15.01
N TYR A 396 -17.29 -8.76 -14.25
CA TYR A 396 -16.00 -8.30 -13.74
C TYR A 396 -14.96 -8.41 -14.87
N ARG A 397 -14.78 -7.32 -15.58
CA ARG A 397 -13.96 -7.28 -16.79
C ARG A 397 -12.47 -7.14 -16.51
N SER A 398 -12.13 -6.58 -15.35
CA SER A 398 -10.78 -6.49 -14.81
C SER A 398 -10.85 -6.35 -13.29
N ASP A 399 -9.92 -6.98 -12.60
CA ASP A 399 -9.70 -6.85 -11.16
C ASP A 399 -8.20 -6.82 -10.87
N ASP A 400 -7.77 -5.83 -10.10
CA ASP A 400 -6.38 -5.68 -9.67
C ASP A 400 -6.34 -4.82 -8.40
N ILE A 401 -5.65 -5.33 -7.37
CA ILE A 401 -5.53 -4.67 -6.06
C ILE A 401 -5.02 -3.23 -6.17
N TYR A 402 -4.06 -2.93 -7.05
CA TYR A 402 -3.48 -1.59 -7.19
C TYR A 402 -4.22 -0.74 -8.21
N GLN A 403 -4.72 -1.37 -9.26
CA GLN A 403 -5.23 -0.64 -10.41
C GLN A 403 -6.72 -0.30 -10.30
N GLY A 404 -7.51 -1.14 -9.62
CA GLY A 404 -8.96 -0.99 -9.48
C GLY A 404 -9.75 -2.10 -10.20
N GLU A 405 -11.06 -1.94 -10.19
CA GLU A 405 -12.03 -2.91 -10.73
C GLU A 405 -12.87 -2.31 -11.84
N MET A 406 -13.22 -3.12 -12.84
CA MET A 406 -14.21 -2.76 -13.85
C MET A 406 -15.40 -3.71 -13.87
N ILE A 407 -16.58 -3.15 -13.65
CA ILE A 407 -17.86 -3.85 -13.73
C ILE A 407 -18.61 -3.41 -15.00
N ASP A 408 -19.02 -4.37 -15.84
CA ASP A 408 -19.88 -4.14 -17.01
C ASP A 408 -21.18 -4.94 -16.91
N ASP A 409 -22.28 -4.24 -16.57
CA ASP A 409 -23.58 -4.89 -16.33
C ASP A 409 -24.41 -5.12 -17.58
N ARG A 410 -23.82 -4.92 -18.76
CA ARG A 410 -24.40 -5.43 -20.02
C ARG A 410 -24.03 -6.88 -20.26
N ILE A 411 -23.04 -7.40 -19.53
CA ILE A 411 -22.45 -8.72 -19.70
C ILE A 411 -22.59 -9.51 -18.41
N GLY A 412 -22.95 -10.78 -18.50
CA GLY A 412 -22.94 -11.71 -17.36
C GLY A 412 -22.66 -13.14 -17.81
N ALA A 413 -21.99 -13.93 -16.96
CA ALA A 413 -21.66 -15.32 -17.28
C ALA A 413 -22.91 -16.16 -17.61
N GLU A 414 -23.96 -16.02 -16.81
CA GLU A 414 -25.24 -16.69 -17.04
C GLU A 414 -25.95 -16.23 -18.33
N GLU A 415 -25.77 -14.96 -18.71
CA GLU A 415 -26.41 -14.36 -19.88
C GLU A 415 -25.66 -14.68 -21.19
N SER A 416 -24.32 -14.81 -21.12
CA SER A 416 -23.47 -15.14 -22.26
C SER A 416 -23.73 -16.57 -22.78
N GLY A 417 -23.99 -17.52 -21.88
CA GLY A 417 -24.19 -18.93 -22.23
C GLY A 417 -22.92 -19.68 -22.68
N ASP A 418 -21.77 -19.00 -22.71
CA ASP A 418 -20.51 -19.52 -23.26
C ASP A 418 -19.72 -20.34 -22.22
N TRP A 419 -20.27 -21.52 -21.91
CA TRP A 419 -19.67 -22.46 -20.97
C TRP A 419 -18.80 -23.51 -21.68
N THR A 420 -17.55 -23.63 -21.23
CA THR A 420 -16.58 -24.60 -21.77
C THR A 420 -16.12 -25.59 -20.69
N ASP A 421 -15.45 -26.67 -21.11
CA ASP A 421 -14.83 -27.62 -20.19
C ASP A 421 -13.65 -26.97 -19.45
N VAL A 422 -13.53 -27.24 -18.14
CA VAL A 422 -12.40 -26.76 -17.35
C VAL A 422 -11.10 -27.49 -17.72
N ALA A 423 -9.99 -26.76 -17.66
CA ALA A 423 -8.67 -27.38 -17.63
C ALA A 423 -8.37 -27.88 -16.20
N VAL A 424 -7.79 -29.08 -16.09
CA VAL A 424 -7.47 -29.72 -14.80
C VAL A 424 -5.95 -29.82 -14.64
N ASP A 425 -5.45 -29.50 -13.45
CA ASP A 425 -4.02 -29.52 -13.09
C ASP A 425 -3.13 -28.71 -14.05
N ASP A 426 -3.71 -27.70 -14.72
CA ASP A 426 -3.05 -26.86 -15.72
C ASP A 426 -2.45 -25.60 -15.07
N VAL A 427 -1.64 -25.83 -14.04
CA VAL A 427 -0.81 -24.82 -13.36
C VAL A 427 0.66 -25.23 -13.45
N GLN A 428 1.57 -24.36 -12.99
CA GLN A 428 3.00 -24.68 -12.98
C GLN A 428 3.28 -25.90 -12.09
N GLU A 429 4.16 -26.81 -12.55
CA GLU A 429 4.37 -28.13 -11.91
C GLU A 429 4.71 -28.05 -10.41
N HIS A 430 5.51 -27.06 -10.00
CA HIS A 430 5.90 -26.88 -8.60
C HIS A 430 4.74 -26.49 -7.69
N LEU A 431 3.66 -25.91 -8.24
CA LEU A 431 2.48 -25.48 -7.51
C LEU A 431 1.47 -26.63 -7.24
N LEU A 432 1.55 -27.74 -7.99
CA LEU A 432 0.57 -28.84 -7.90
C LEU A 432 0.58 -29.59 -6.56
N ASN A 433 1.73 -29.64 -5.90
CA ASN A 433 1.97 -30.49 -4.72
C ASN A 433 2.29 -29.69 -3.46
N LEU A 434 1.87 -28.42 -3.41
CA LEU A 434 2.07 -27.60 -2.22
C LEU A 434 1.27 -28.15 -1.02
N PRO A 435 1.82 -28.06 0.20
CA PRO A 435 1.04 -28.33 1.39
C PRO A 435 -0.11 -27.31 1.53
N ILE A 436 -1.27 -27.80 1.97
CA ILE A 436 -2.48 -27.01 2.14
C ILE A 436 -2.84 -27.00 3.63
N TYR A 437 -2.98 -25.82 4.23
CA TYR A 437 -3.28 -25.62 5.64
C TYR A 437 -4.58 -24.86 5.84
N LYS A 438 -5.23 -25.04 6.98
CA LYS A 438 -6.39 -24.21 7.32
C LYS A 438 -5.90 -22.79 7.58
N LYS A 439 -6.60 -21.77 7.06
CA LYS A 439 -6.42 -20.37 7.48
C LYS A 439 -6.82 -20.24 8.96
N GLU A 440 -5.92 -19.72 9.78
CA GLU A 440 -6.14 -19.54 11.23
C GLU A 440 -6.37 -18.08 11.63
N ASN A 441 -5.84 -17.12 10.86
CA ASN A 441 -6.10 -15.70 11.08
C ASN A 441 -7.46 -15.27 10.50
N GLU A 442 -7.93 -14.15 11.02
CA GLU A 442 -9.19 -13.51 10.67
C GLU A 442 -9.18 -13.04 9.22
N SER A 443 -10.28 -13.27 8.53
CA SER A 443 -10.48 -12.82 7.15
C SER A 443 -10.61 -11.30 7.08
N ILE A 444 -10.29 -10.74 5.90
CA ILE A 444 -10.59 -9.34 5.61
C ILE A 444 -12.11 -9.18 5.45
N ALA A 445 -12.68 -8.21 6.16
CA ALA A 445 -14.10 -7.90 6.14
C ALA A 445 -14.36 -6.39 6.12
N CYS A 446 -15.61 -6.01 5.84
CA CYS A 446 -16.08 -4.64 6.05
C CYS A 446 -16.34 -4.42 7.55
N THR A 447 -15.38 -3.77 8.22
CA THR A 447 -15.43 -3.52 9.67
C THR A 447 -16.23 -2.26 10.02
N GLU A 448 -16.39 -1.34 9.07
CA GLU A 448 -17.11 -0.08 9.25
C GLU A 448 -17.64 0.46 7.91
N LYS A 449 -18.73 1.23 7.96
CA LYS A 449 -19.32 1.91 6.80
C LYS A 449 -19.40 3.41 7.06
N LEU A 450 -18.75 4.21 6.23
CA LEU A 450 -18.73 5.66 6.32
C LEU A 450 -19.58 6.25 5.19
N LYS A 451 -20.44 7.21 5.51
CA LYS A 451 -21.17 7.98 4.50
C LYS A 451 -20.33 9.17 4.07
N ALA A 452 -20.43 9.58 2.81
CA ALA A 452 -19.84 10.84 2.41
C ALA A 452 -20.47 12.01 3.19
N LEU A 453 -19.64 12.94 3.65
CA LEU A 453 -20.06 14.10 4.43
C LEU A 453 -20.46 15.26 3.53
N SER A 454 -19.84 15.37 2.36
CA SER A 454 -20.09 16.42 1.39
C SER A 454 -19.74 15.98 -0.03
N VAL A 455 -20.30 16.69 -1.01
CA VAL A 455 -19.91 16.62 -2.42
C VAL A 455 -19.63 18.04 -2.93
N SER A 456 -18.55 18.21 -3.70
CA SER A 456 -18.21 19.43 -4.44
C SER A 456 -18.11 19.13 -5.95
N GLU A 457 -18.13 20.18 -6.76
CA GLU A 457 -17.89 20.11 -8.21
C GLU A 457 -16.79 21.13 -8.56
N PRO A 458 -15.50 20.82 -8.28
CA PRO A 458 -14.38 21.73 -8.56
C PRO A 458 -14.24 22.04 -10.06
N VAL A 459 -14.49 21.03 -10.90
CA VAL A 459 -14.51 21.11 -12.35
C VAL A 459 -15.88 20.61 -12.82
N PRO A 460 -16.53 21.27 -13.81
CA PRO A 460 -17.84 20.83 -14.30
C PRO A 460 -17.85 19.34 -14.70
N GLY A 461 -18.73 18.55 -14.07
CA GLY A 461 -18.84 17.10 -14.28
C GLY A 461 -17.85 16.23 -13.48
N HIS A 462 -17.02 16.82 -12.61
CA HIS A 462 -16.16 16.11 -11.66
C HIS A 462 -16.72 16.30 -10.25
N PHE A 463 -17.30 15.23 -9.68
CA PHE A 463 -17.93 15.31 -8.36
C PHE A 463 -17.02 14.69 -7.30
N VAL A 464 -16.55 15.49 -6.35
CA VAL A 464 -15.61 15.05 -5.32
C VAL A 464 -16.33 14.88 -3.98
N TYR A 465 -16.28 13.66 -3.45
CA TYR A 465 -16.90 13.26 -2.20
C TYR A 465 -15.84 13.19 -1.09
N ASP A 466 -16.10 13.81 0.07
CA ASP A 466 -15.25 13.74 1.26
C ASP A 466 -15.91 12.83 2.31
N PHE A 467 -15.24 11.75 2.71
CA PHE A 467 -15.70 10.86 3.77
C PHE A 467 -15.29 11.33 5.18
N GLY A 468 -14.46 12.37 5.27
CA GLY A 468 -13.97 12.96 6.51
C GLY A 468 -12.90 12.14 7.23
N GLN A 469 -12.53 10.98 6.68
CA GLN A 469 -11.59 10.03 7.26
C GLN A 469 -10.85 9.30 6.13
N ASN A 470 -9.53 9.25 6.23
CA ASN A 470 -8.69 8.44 5.35
C ASN A 470 -8.73 6.98 5.82
N ILE A 471 -9.02 6.05 4.92
CA ILE A 471 -9.26 4.63 5.21
C ILE A 471 -8.59 3.74 4.17
N ALA A 472 -8.47 2.45 4.47
CA ALA A 472 -8.29 1.42 3.45
C ALA A 472 -9.66 0.80 3.17
N GLY A 473 -10.05 0.70 1.91
CA GLY A 473 -11.32 0.09 1.57
C GLY A 473 -11.80 0.32 0.15
N THR A 474 -13.11 0.25 -0.04
CA THR A 474 -13.78 0.43 -1.33
C THR A 474 -15.05 1.24 -1.13
N ILE A 475 -15.83 1.49 -2.19
CA ILE A 475 -17.13 2.15 -2.09
C ILE A 475 -18.27 1.23 -2.50
N SER A 476 -19.44 1.61 -2.02
CA SER A 476 -20.70 1.17 -2.59
C SER A 476 -21.56 2.37 -2.96
N VAL A 477 -22.14 2.30 -4.16
CA VAL A 477 -22.87 3.38 -4.82
C VAL A 477 -24.29 2.92 -5.09
N ASP A 478 -25.26 3.71 -4.63
CA ASP A 478 -26.69 3.49 -4.89
C ASP A 478 -27.16 4.34 -6.08
N PHE A 479 -27.08 3.76 -7.29
CA PHE A 479 -27.51 4.44 -8.51
C PHE A 479 -29.03 4.61 -8.61
N GLY A 480 -29.82 3.90 -7.79
CA GLY A 480 -31.25 4.14 -7.64
C GLY A 480 -31.58 5.55 -7.15
N LYS A 481 -30.60 6.26 -6.58
CA LYS A 481 -30.71 7.65 -6.12
C LYS A 481 -30.27 8.69 -7.17
N LEU A 482 -29.92 8.29 -8.38
CA LEU A 482 -29.69 9.24 -9.47
C LEU A 482 -30.97 10.05 -9.75
N LYS A 483 -30.83 11.37 -9.89
CA LYS A 483 -31.97 12.30 -10.02
C LYS A 483 -32.43 12.50 -11.47
N ASP A 484 -31.66 12.02 -12.43
CA ASP A 484 -31.90 12.17 -13.87
C ASP A 484 -31.65 10.84 -14.60
N ASN A 485 -31.71 10.87 -15.93
CA ASN A 485 -31.51 9.68 -16.78
C ASN A 485 -30.04 9.47 -17.18
N SER A 486 -29.06 9.95 -16.39
CA SER A 486 -27.59 9.84 -16.62
C SER A 486 -27.02 8.43 -16.43
N ALA A 487 -27.83 7.43 -16.76
CA ALA A 487 -27.54 6.02 -16.60
C ALA A 487 -28.08 5.24 -17.81
N ALA A 488 -27.86 5.72 -19.04
CA ALA A 488 -28.19 4.95 -20.24
C ALA A 488 -27.35 3.67 -20.29
N GLU A 489 -27.93 2.59 -20.84
CA GLU A 489 -27.18 1.33 -21.01
C GLU A 489 -25.92 1.61 -21.85
N GLY A 490 -24.74 1.21 -21.34
CA GLY A 490 -23.44 1.49 -21.96
C GLY A 490 -22.75 2.78 -21.51
N GLU A 491 -23.40 3.64 -20.72
CA GLU A 491 -22.72 4.77 -20.07
C GLU A 491 -21.72 4.29 -19.03
N VAL A 492 -20.61 5.03 -18.91
CA VAL A 492 -19.47 4.68 -18.05
C VAL A 492 -19.35 5.72 -16.95
N VAL A 493 -19.20 5.25 -15.71
CA VAL A 493 -18.87 6.06 -14.55
C VAL A 493 -17.48 5.68 -14.08
N THR A 494 -16.64 6.68 -13.82
CA THR A 494 -15.27 6.50 -13.33
C THR A 494 -15.15 7.01 -11.90
N PHE A 495 -14.42 6.28 -11.06
CA PHE A 495 -14.19 6.60 -9.66
C PHE A 495 -12.69 6.66 -9.40
N ARG A 496 -12.15 7.86 -9.11
CA ARG A 496 -10.75 8.04 -8.69
C ARG A 496 -10.66 8.23 -7.18
N TYR A 497 -9.63 7.68 -6.57
CA TYR A 497 -9.45 7.70 -5.12
C TYR A 497 -8.17 8.42 -4.73
N GLY A 498 -8.19 9.15 -3.61
CA GLY A 498 -6.96 9.72 -3.05
C GLY A 498 -7.07 10.21 -1.62
N GLU A 499 -5.90 10.42 -1.03
CA GLU A 499 -5.74 10.79 0.38
C GLU A 499 -5.91 12.30 0.62
N LEU A 500 -5.64 13.10 -0.41
CA LEU A 500 -5.64 14.56 -0.39
C LEU A 500 -6.29 15.14 -1.66
N LEU A 501 -6.58 16.43 -1.64
CA LEU A 501 -7.06 17.18 -2.81
C LEU A 501 -5.96 18.09 -3.35
N ASN A 502 -5.96 18.30 -4.66
CA ASN A 502 -5.11 19.28 -5.34
C ASN A 502 -5.34 20.69 -4.79
N SER A 503 -4.29 21.51 -4.77
CA SER A 503 -4.32 22.87 -4.22
C SER A 503 -3.48 23.84 -5.03
N GLU A 504 -3.92 25.10 -5.15
CA GLU A 504 -3.12 26.17 -5.76
C GLU A 504 -1.76 26.42 -5.07
N GLN A 505 -1.66 26.03 -3.78
CA GLN A 505 -0.44 26.18 -2.97
C GLN A 505 0.47 24.96 -3.01
N MET A 506 -0.04 23.81 -3.48
CA MET A 506 0.73 22.59 -3.58
C MET A 506 1.58 22.65 -4.86
N VAL A 507 2.90 22.53 -4.70
CA VAL A 507 3.89 22.61 -5.79
C VAL A 507 3.70 21.45 -6.75
N ASN A 508 3.35 20.30 -6.21
CA ASN A 508 3.26 19.04 -6.89
C ASN A 508 1.80 18.57 -7.06
N SER A 509 0.88 19.54 -7.21
CA SER A 509 -0.47 19.28 -7.71
C SER A 509 -0.39 18.64 -9.10
N ASP A 510 -1.23 17.65 -9.35
CA ASP A 510 -1.29 16.88 -10.60
C ASP A 510 -2.58 17.09 -11.40
N ASP A 511 -3.50 17.90 -10.87
CA ASP A 511 -4.80 18.23 -11.47
C ASP A 511 -5.36 19.54 -10.85
N GLU A 512 -6.55 19.97 -11.27
CA GLU A 512 -7.17 21.24 -10.88
C GLU A 512 -7.47 21.33 -9.37
N PRO A 513 -7.35 22.51 -8.72
CA PRO A 513 -7.62 22.66 -7.29
C PRO A 513 -8.98 22.10 -6.86
N GLY A 514 -8.98 21.28 -5.81
CA GLY A 514 -10.18 20.62 -5.27
C GLY A 514 -10.52 19.27 -5.90
N THR A 515 -9.86 18.85 -6.98
CA THR A 515 -9.87 17.46 -7.49
C THR A 515 -8.99 16.55 -6.63
N VAL A 516 -9.09 15.24 -6.83
CA VAL A 516 -8.27 14.26 -6.10
C VAL A 516 -6.80 14.32 -6.53
N TRP A 517 -5.89 14.41 -5.56
CA TRP A 517 -4.44 14.35 -5.80
C TRP A 517 -3.94 12.90 -5.81
N THR A 518 -3.12 12.53 -6.80
CA THR A 518 -2.74 11.14 -7.06
C THR A 518 -1.23 10.90 -7.21
N GLN A 519 -0.40 11.94 -7.08
CA GLN A 519 1.04 11.80 -7.33
C GLN A 519 1.73 10.82 -6.37
N ASN A 520 1.25 10.70 -5.13
CA ASN A 520 1.82 9.76 -4.14
C ASN A 520 1.40 8.29 -4.34
N LEU A 521 0.59 7.98 -5.36
CA LEU A 521 0.15 6.62 -5.68
C LEU A 521 1.18 5.83 -6.50
N LEU A 522 2.24 6.50 -6.97
CA LEU A 522 3.26 5.94 -7.85
C LEU A 522 2.64 5.27 -9.09
N THR A 523 2.69 3.94 -9.20
CA THR A 523 2.13 3.21 -10.36
C THR A 523 0.71 2.66 -10.14
N ALA A 524 0.14 2.82 -8.94
CA ALA A 524 -1.22 2.38 -8.66
C ALA A 524 -2.23 3.39 -9.22
N ARG A 525 -3.07 2.96 -10.19
CA ARG A 525 -4.12 3.82 -10.74
C ARG A 525 -5.16 4.24 -9.71
N ASN A 526 -5.49 3.36 -8.74
CA ASN A 526 -6.61 3.53 -7.82
C ASN A 526 -7.84 4.11 -8.53
N THR A 527 -8.35 3.39 -9.52
CA THR A 527 -9.50 3.85 -10.30
C THR A 527 -10.44 2.70 -10.63
N ASP A 528 -11.71 2.87 -10.28
CA ASP A 528 -12.76 1.91 -10.64
C ASP A 528 -13.65 2.41 -11.76
N TYR A 529 -14.27 1.47 -12.46
CA TYR A 529 -15.13 1.73 -13.61
C TYR A 529 -16.42 0.93 -13.52
N TYR A 530 -17.52 1.59 -13.84
CA TYR A 530 -18.82 0.95 -13.89
C TYR A 530 -19.54 1.28 -15.19
N VAL A 531 -20.02 0.26 -15.89
CA VAL A 531 -20.82 0.40 -17.12
C VAL A 531 -22.26 -0.01 -16.85
N PHE A 532 -23.19 0.89 -17.14
CA PHE A 532 -24.61 0.65 -16.91
C PHE A 532 -25.14 -0.45 -17.82
N GLY A 533 -25.80 -1.44 -17.21
CA GLY A 533 -26.65 -2.41 -17.89
C GLY A 533 -28.08 -1.90 -18.10
N LYS A 534 -28.98 -2.83 -18.46
CA LYS A 534 -30.42 -2.54 -18.61
C LYS A 534 -31.09 -2.14 -17.29
N GLU A 535 -30.66 -2.74 -16.19
CA GLU A 535 -31.16 -2.44 -14.85
C GLU A 535 -30.38 -1.30 -14.20
N LYS A 536 -31.12 -0.24 -13.82
CA LYS A 536 -30.57 1.04 -13.35
C LYS A 536 -30.79 1.29 -11.85
N ASP A 537 -31.83 0.69 -11.26
CA ASP A 537 -32.19 0.87 -9.85
C ASP A 537 -31.47 -0.17 -8.98
N LYS A 538 -30.18 0.03 -8.76
CA LYS A 538 -29.37 -0.92 -8.00
C LYS A 538 -28.20 -0.27 -7.26
N LYS A 539 -27.73 -1.02 -6.26
CA LYS A 539 -26.50 -0.76 -5.53
C LYS A 539 -25.36 -1.53 -6.17
N VAL A 540 -24.24 -0.85 -6.41
CA VAL A 540 -23.00 -1.43 -6.94
C VAL A 540 -21.93 -1.32 -5.86
N THR A 541 -21.07 -2.34 -5.75
CA THR A 541 -19.94 -2.37 -4.83
C THR A 541 -18.76 -2.99 -5.58
N PHE A 542 -17.59 -2.36 -5.50
CA PHE A 542 -16.35 -2.90 -6.07
C PHE A 542 -15.71 -3.81 -5.02
N LEU A 543 -15.72 -5.13 -5.24
CA LEU A 543 -15.44 -6.14 -4.20
C LEU A 543 -14.05 -6.76 -4.29
N HIS A 544 -13.37 -6.60 -5.42
CA HIS A 544 -12.16 -7.32 -5.82
C HIS A 544 -10.94 -6.39 -5.93
N THR A 545 -11.06 -5.20 -5.34
CA THR A 545 -9.99 -4.21 -5.16
C THR A 545 -10.16 -3.47 -3.84
N TYR A 546 -9.13 -2.75 -3.41
CA TYR A 546 -9.24 -1.75 -2.36
C TYR A 546 -8.27 -0.59 -2.63
N HIS A 547 -8.53 0.53 -1.97
CA HIS A 547 -7.82 1.80 -2.12
C HIS A 547 -7.54 2.40 -0.74
N GLY A 548 -6.47 3.18 -0.63
CA GLY A 548 -6.25 4.08 0.50
C GLY A 548 -6.76 5.47 0.15
N PHE A 549 -7.81 5.94 0.81
CA PHE A 549 -8.46 7.20 0.43
C PHE A 549 -9.29 7.85 1.54
N ARG A 550 -9.40 9.17 1.42
CA ARG A 550 -10.44 9.99 2.07
C ARG A 550 -11.44 10.55 1.06
N TYR A 551 -10.98 10.79 -0.16
CA TYR A 551 -11.72 11.45 -1.21
C TYR A 551 -11.97 10.50 -2.37
N VAL A 552 -13.17 10.62 -2.96
CA VAL A 552 -13.53 9.94 -4.21
C VAL A 552 -14.01 10.97 -5.21
N GLU A 553 -13.39 11.01 -6.38
CA GLU A 553 -13.87 11.79 -7.51
C GLU A 553 -14.65 10.90 -8.47
N ILE A 554 -15.86 11.34 -8.83
CA ILE A 554 -16.75 10.67 -9.78
C ILE A 554 -16.87 11.51 -11.04
N THR A 555 -16.62 10.90 -12.20
CA THR A 555 -16.88 11.48 -13.53
C THR A 555 -17.76 10.55 -14.36
N GLY A 556 -18.36 11.09 -15.42
CA GLY A 556 -19.28 10.35 -16.32
C GLY A 556 -20.77 10.51 -15.97
N LEU A 557 -21.09 11.24 -14.91
CA LEU A 557 -22.47 11.61 -14.55
C LEU A 557 -22.77 13.05 -14.98
N SER A 558 -24.02 13.35 -15.34
CA SER A 558 -24.43 14.75 -15.61
C SER A 558 -24.74 15.57 -14.36
N ASN A 559 -24.98 14.91 -13.22
CA ASN A 559 -25.24 15.55 -11.94
C ASN A 559 -24.65 14.71 -10.79
N ALA A 560 -24.29 15.36 -9.70
CA ALA A 560 -23.84 14.70 -8.48
C ALA A 560 -24.93 13.78 -7.91
N LEU A 561 -24.52 12.60 -7.44
CA LEU A 561 -25.30 11.83 -6.48
C LEU A 561 -25.37 12.58 -5.15
N ASP A 562 -26.48 12.42 -4.41
CA ASP A 562 -26.52 12.88 -3.02
C ASP A 562 -25.47 12.13 -2.20
N ALA A 563 -24.85 12.80 -1.23
CA ALA A 563 -23.75 12.23 -0.43
C ALA A 563 -24.16 10.92 0.30
N ASP A 564 -25.45 10.73 0.60
CA ASP A 564 -25.98 9.51 1.22
C ASP A 564 -26.21 8.34 0.24
N ALA A 565 -25.92 8.53 -1.06
CA ALA A 565 -25.88 7.48 -2.06
C ALA A 565 -24.51 6.78 -2.13
N LEU A 566 -23.48 7.36 -1.51
CA LEU A 566 -22.15 6.80 -1.43
C LEU A 566 -21.81 6.35 -0.01
N GLU A 567 -21.37 5.11 0.13
CA GLU A 567 -20.82 4.55 1.35
C GLU A 567 -19.40 4.05 1.09
N ALA A 568 -18.41 4.52 1.85
CA ALA A 568 -17.10 3.90 1.91
C ALA A 568 -17.17 2.70 2.88
N LEU A 569 -16.68 1.56 2.43
CA LEU A 569 -16.59 0.31 3.18
C LEU A 569 -15.15 0.20 3.69
N VAL A 570 -14.94 0.38 4.99
CA VAL A 570 -13.63 0.23 5.62
C VAL A 570 -13.28 -1.25 5.68
N LEU A 571 -12.19 -1.63 5.02
CA LEU A 571 -11.72 -3.02 4.96
C LEU A 571 -10.54 -3.19 5.91
N SER A 572 -10.56 -4.29 6.66
CA SER A 572 -9.50 -4.72 7.58
C SER A 572 -9.72 -6.19 7.94
N SER A 573 -8.70 -6.90 8.39
CA SER A 573 -8.89 -8.17 9.11
C SER A 573 -9.86 -7.94 10.28
N ASP A 574 -10.85 -8.82 10.44
CA ASP A 574 -11.94 -8.67 11.40
C ASP A 574 -11.51 -8.95 12.85
N LEU A 575 -10.55 -8.15 13.34
CA LEU A 575 -9.99 -8.28 14.68
C LEU A 575 -10.90 -7.63 15.72
N GLN A 576 -11.07 -8.31 16.86
CA GLN A 576 -11.83 -7.77 17.97
C GLN A 576 -11.10 -6.59 18.62
N GLU A 577 -11.75 -5.45 18.82
CA GLU A 577 -11.18 -4.36 19.62
C GLU A 577 -11.02 -4.73 21.10
N THR A 578 -9.84 -4.50 21.65
CA THR A 578 -9.48 -4.80 23.04
C THR A 578 -9.05 -3.56 23.84
N GLY A 579 -8.62 -2.49 23.17
CA GLY A 579 -8.08 -1.28 23.81
C GLY A 579 -8.86 0.00 23.53
N ASP A 580 -8.96 0.86 24.54
CA ASP A 580 -9.48 2.22 24.41
C ASP A 580 -8.72 3.20 25.31
N PHE A 581 -8.63 4.47 24.87
CA PHE A 581 -7.88 5.52 25.55
C PHE A 581 -8.50 6.90 25.30
N LYS A 582 -8.48 7.74 26.34
CA LYS A 582 -8.82 9.16 26.28
C LYS A 582 -8.06 9.94 27.36
N CYS A 583 -7.70 11.18 27.09
CA CYS A 583 -7.13 12.10 28.07
C CYS A 583 -7.69 13.53 27.98
N SER A 584 -7.20 14.40 28.87
CA SER A 584 -7.58 15.81 28.93
C SER A 584 -7.09 16.65 27.75
N ASP A 585 -6.15 16.14 26.95
CA ASP A 585 -5.58 16.84 25.80
C ASP A 585 -6.18 16.32 24.47
N GLU A 586 -6.83 17.22 23.73
CA GLU A 586 -7.52 16.86 22.49
C GLU A 586 -6.57 16.58 21.32
N ILE A 587 -5.34 17.10 21.34
CA ILE A 587 -4.32 16.77 20.33
C ILE A 587 -3.86 15.33 20.49
N ILE A 588 -3.61 14.89 21.73
CA ILE A 588 -3.29 13.47 22.00
C ILE A 588 -4.46 12.57 21.61
N ASN A 589 -5.70 12.93 21.97
CA ASN A 589 -6.88 12.16 21.59
C ASN A 589 -7.02 12.04 20.05
N LYS A 590 -6.73 13.13 19.33
CA LYS A 590 -6.79 13.12 17.86
C LYS A 590 -5.64 12.33 17.24
N TYR A 591 -4.44 12.43 17.78
CA TYR A 591 -3.29 11.62 17.36
C TYR A 591 -3.54 10.12 17.61
N TYR A 592 -4.10 9.75 18.76
CA TYR A 592 -4.52 8.39 19.06
C TYR A 592 -5.57 7.90 18.04
N SER A 593 -6.59 8.70 17.75
CA SER A 593 -7.58 8.38 16.71
C SER A 593 -6.94 8.17 15.33
N ASN A 594 -6.00 9.03 14.93
CA ASN A 594 -5.30 8.89 13.66
C ASN A 594 -4.45 7.60 13.63
N SER A 595 -3.80 7.27 14.75
CA SER A 595 -3.02 6.04 14.92
C SER A 595 -3.89 4.78 14.83
N VAL A 596 -5.09 4.80 15.39
CA VAL A 596 -6.05 3.69 15.27
C VAL A 596 -6.48 3.47 13.83
N TYR A 597 -6.81 4.53 13.08
CA TYR A 597 -7.19 4.40 11.68
C TYR A 597 -6.03 3.96 10.79
N SER A 598 -4.82 4.48 11.04
CA SER A 598 -3.64 4.08 10.26
C SER A 598 -3.28 2.63 10.47
N LEU A 599 -3.41 2.15 11.72
CA LEU A 599 -3.27 0.73 12.03
C LEU A 599 -4.37 -0.10 11.35
N LYS A 600 -5.65 0.29 11.50
CA LYS A 600 -6.81 -0.41 10.92
C LYS A 600 -6.68 -0.56 9.40
N SER A 601 -6.27 0.50 8.72
CA SER A 601 -6.01 0.53 7.27
C SER A 601 -4.94 -0.46 6.80
N ASN A 602 -4.06 -0.89 7.70
CA ASN A 602 -2.87 -1.66 7.38
C ASN A 602 -2.88 -3.08 7.99
N LEU A 603 -3.98 -3.51 8.59
CA LEU A 603 -4.18 -4.90 9.01
C LEU A 603 -4.95 -5.65 7.93
N MET A 604 -4.30 -5.93 6.79
CA MET A 604 -4.92 -6.50 5.59
C MET A 604 -4.41 -7.91 5.33
N ASP A 605 -4.80 -8.87 6.20
CA ASP A 605 -4.30 -10.26 6.27
C ASP A 605 -2.83 -10.40 6.70
N VAL A 606 -2.00 -9.41 6.34
CA VAL A 606 -0.64 -9.14 6.80
C VAL A 606 -0.54 -7.65 7.19
N PRO A 607 0.38 -7.28 8.10
CA PRO A 607 0.59 -5.88 8.50
C PRO A 607 1.29 -5.11 7.38
N THR A 608 0.53 -4.36 6.57
CA THR A 608 1.08 -3.58 5.47
C THR A 608 1.74 -2.28 5.94
N ASP A 609 2.63 -1.72 5.13
CA ASP A 609 3.23 -0.40 5.31
C ASP A 609 2.19 0.72 5.12
N CYS A 610 1.57 0.74 3.94
CA CYS A 610 0.55 1.67 3.50
C CYS A 610 -0.56 0.96 2.71
N CYS A 611 -1.62 1.69 2.33
CA CYS A 611 -2.81 1.11 1.71
C CYS A 611 -3.20 1.70 0.34
N GLN A 612 -2.53 2.75 -0.13
CA GLN A 612 -2.89 3.49 -1.34
C GLN A 612 -2.04 3.16 -2.57
N ARG A 613 -0.70 3.14 -2.45
CA ARG A 613 0.23 3.00 -3.59
C ARG A 613 0.46 1.54 -3.98
N ASP A 614 1.32 1.30 -4.97
CA ASP A 614 1.72 0.02 -5.55
C ASP A 614 2.67 -0.81 -4.66
N GLU A 615 2.50 -0.69 -3.34
CA GLU A 615 3.31 -1.34 -2.33
C GLU A 615 2.43 -2.28 -1.49
N ARG A 616 1.81 -1.80 -0.40
CA ARG A 616 0.88 -2.59 0.43
C ARG A 616 1.50 -3.94 0.82
N LEU A 617 2.77 -3.87 1.18
CA LEU A 617 3.67 -4.97 1.43
C LEU A 617 3.79 -5.16 2.93
N GLY A 618 3.95 -6.42 3.37
CA GLY A 618 4.17 -6.69 4.77
C GLY A 618 5.60 -6.37 5.18
N TRP A 619 5.94 -5.08 5.27
CA TRP A 619 7.26 -4.60 5.70
C TRP A 619 7.50 -4.95 7.17
N THR A 620 8.60 -5.68 7.40
CA THR A 620 8.91 -6.31 8.68
C THR A 620 9.29 -5.32 9.77
N GLY A 621 9.97 -4.22 9.43
CA GLY A 621 10.29 -3.14 10.36
C GLY A 621 9.03 -2.44 10.87
N ASP A 622 8.15 -2.03 9.96
CA ASP A 622 6.84 -1.43 10.26
C ASP A 622 5.97 -2.33 11.13
N ALA A 623 5.86 -3.60 10.74
CA ALA A 623 5.10 -4.60 11.46
C ALA A 623 5.64 -4.82 12.87
N GLN A 624 6.96 -4.84 13.04
CA GLN A 624 7.60 -4.93 14.34
C GLN A 624 7.23 -3.73 15.23
N LEU A 625 7.45 -2.52 14.74
CA LEU A 625 7.22 -1.28 15.51
C LEU A 625 5.77 -1.16 15.96
N THR A 626 4.83 -1.55 15.10
CA THR A 626 3.39 -1.41 15.36
C THR A 626 2.78 -2.58 16.13
N SER A 627 3.46 -3.74 16.20
CA SER A 627 2.92 -4.97 16.80
C SER A 627 2.39 -4.80 18.22
N LEU A 628 3.09 -4.06 19.08
CA LEU A 628 2.67 -3.87 20.46
C LEU A 628 1.41 -2.99 20.55
N PHE A 629 1.37 -1.89 19.81
CA PHE A 629 0.18 -1.04 19.74
C PHE A 629 -1.02 -1.82 19.20
N ALA A 630 -0.81 -2.63 18.16
CA ALA A 630 -1.83 -3.47 17.58
C ALA A 630 -2.43 -4.46 18.59
N MET A 631 -1.59 -5.09 19.42
CA MET A 631 -2.05 -6.02 20.47
C MET A 631 -2.67 -5.32 21.68
N TYR A 632 -2.44 -4.03 21.89
CA TYR A 632 -3.23 -3.24 22.84
C TYR A 632 -4.59 -2.87 22.28
N LYS A 633 -4.65 -2.47 21.00
CA LYS A 633 -5.87 -1.97 20.39
C LYS A 633 -6.83 -3.08 19.94
N TYR A 634 -6.30 -4.19 19.44
CA TYR A 634 -7.05 -5.33 18.90
C TYR A 634 -6.55 -6.65 19.50
N ASP A 635 -7.39 -7.69 19.44
CA ASP A 635 -6.93 -9.06 19.56
C ASP A 635 -6.26 -9.49 18.25
N ALA A 636 -4.93 -9.38 18.20
CA ALA A 636 -4.11 -9.60 17.01
C ALA A 636 -3.23 -10.86 17.10
N GLU A 637 -3.55 -11.82 17.98
CA GLU A 637 -2.71 -13.00 18.18
C GLU A 637 -2.60 -13.86 16.92
N SER A 638 -3.74 -14.30 16.37
CA SER A 638 -3.78 -15.15 15.17
C SER A 638 -3.19 -14.43 13.95
N PHE A 639 -3.46 -13.13 13.83
CA PHE A 639 -2.93 -12.25 12.79
C PHE A 639 -1.40 -12.24 12.76
N TYR A 640 -0.74 -11.91 13.88
CA TYR A 640 0.73 -11.86 13.92
C TYR A 640 1.37 -13.25 13.92
N ARG A 641 0.70 -14.30 14.43
CA ARG A 641 1.17 -15.68 14.27
C ARG A 641 1.18 -16.12 12.80
N ASN A 642 0.16 -15.74 12.02
CA ASN A 642 0.14 -15.96 10.58
C ASN A 642 1.26 -15.18 9.89
N TYR A 643 1.44 -13.90 10.22
CA TYR A 643 2.53 -13.11 9.63
C TYR A 643 3.92 -13.69 9.93
N LEU A 644 4.17 -14.18 11.14
CA LEU A 644 5.40 -14.89 11.49
C LEU A 644 5.60 -16.17 10.66
N LYS A 645 4.52 -16.85 10.27
CA LYS A 645 4.59 -18.01 9.36
C LYS A 645 5.07 -17.57 7.97
N GLU A 646 4.59 -16.45 7.45
CA GLU A 646 5.07 -15.87 6.18
C GLU A 646 6.56 -15.51 6.25
N ILE A 647 6.99 -14.85 7.34
CA ILE A 647 8.41 -14.51 7.56
C ILE A 647 9.29 -15.76 7.57
N ARG A 648 8.89 -16.81 8.32
CA ARG A 648 9.65 -18.07 8.38
C ARG A 648 9.69 -18.78 7.02
N ALA A 649 8.61 -18.70 6.24
CA ALA A 649 8.55 -19.30 4.90
C ALA A 649 9.53 -18.62 3.92
N MET A 650 9.85 -17.35 4.14
CA MET A 650 10.81 -16.58 3.35
C MET A 650 12.26 -16.57 3.88
N GLN A 651 12.52 -17.12 5.07
CA GLN A 651 13.85 -17.05 5.66
C GLN A 651 14.91 -17.70 4.76
N GLY A 652 15.99 -16.96 4.47
CA GLY A 652 17.14 -17.43 3.72
C GLY A 652 17.87 -18.59 4.40
N ASN A 653 18.55 -19.42 3.61
CA ASN A 653 19.30 -20.58 4.13
C ASN A 653 20.45 -20.20 5.07
N ASP A 654 20.98 -18.98 4.95
CA ASP A 654 22.01 -18.38 5.80
C ASP A 654 21.45 -17.69 7.04
N GLY A 655 20.12 -17.68 7.21
CA GLY A 655 19.43 -17.05 8.34
C GLY A 655 18.89 -15.65 8.06
N LEU A 656 19.13 -15.09 6.87
CA LEU A 656 18.60 -13.80 6.44
C LEU A 656 17.08 -13.76 6.56
N ILE A 657 16.55 -12.70 7.19
CA ILE A 657 15.12 -12.39 7.20
C ILE A 657 14.84 -11.37 6.09
N SER A 658 13.80 -11.62 5.31
CA SER A 658 13.38 -10.70 4.25
C SER A 658 12.80 -9.42 4.83
N ASP A 659 13.03 -8.28 4.21
CA ASP A 659 12.48 -7.01 4.70
C ASP A 659 10.96 -6.92 4.49
N VAL A 660 10.41 -7.69 3.55
CA VAL A 660 8.98 -7.82 3.27
C VAL A 660 8.57 -9.28 3.31
N ALA A 661 7.40 -9.58 3.89
CA ALA A 661 6.75 -10.87 3.77
C ALA A 661 5.22 -10.73 3.59
N PRO A 662 4.58 -11.52 2.71
CA PRO A 662 5.16 -12.35 1.67
C PRO A 662 5.61 -11.51 0.45
N ALA A 663 6.73 -11.91 -0.16
CA ALA A 663 7.19 -11.46 -1.47
C ALA A 663 7.89 -12.62 -2.20
N ARG A 664 7.87 -12.62 -3.53
CA ARG A 664 8.45 -13.73 -4.31
C ARG A 664 9.97 -13.73 -4.32
N ASP A 665 10.55 -12.55 -4.44
CA ASP A 665 12.00 -12.38 -4.53
C ASP A 665 12.55 -12.05 -3.13
N LEU A 666 13.57 -12.81 -2.70
CA LEU A 666 14.18 -12.65 -1.38
C LEU A 666 15.12 -11.44 -1.39
N PHE A 667 14.82 -10.44 -0.57
CA PHE A 667 15.72 -9.33 -0.24
C PHE A 667 15.56 -8.97 1.23
N GLY A 668 16.67 -8.61 1.89
CA GLY A 668 16.66 -8.13 3.26
C GLY A 668 17.96 -8.39 3.98
N GLY A 669 17.85 -8.69 5.28
CA GLY A 669 19.00 -8.84 6.16
C GLY A 669 19.42 -7.56 6.85
N HIS A 670 18.51 -6.58 6.93
CA HIS A 670 18.75 -5.30 7.60
C HIS A 670 18.27 -5.35 9.05
N SER A 671 19.06 -4.79 9.96
CA SER A 671 18.65 -4.62 11.36
C SER A 671 17.46 -3.66 11.47
N CYS A 672 16.71 -3.73 12.57
CA CYS A 672 15.39 -3.12 12.79
C CYS A 672 14.25 -3.73 11.94
N TRP A 673 14.53 -4.31 10.77
CA TRP A 673 13.54 -5.00 9.92
C TRP A 673 13.51 -6.50 10.21
N GLY A 674 14.64 -7.18 10.00
CA GLY A 674 14.75 -8.62 10.21
C GLY A 674 14.54 -9.05 11.68
N ASP A 675 14.72 -8.12 12.61
CA ASP A 675 14.51 -8.31 14.05
C ASP A 675 13.06 -8.66 14.42
N CYS A 676 12.11 -8.49 13.48
CA CYS A 676 10.69 -8.83 13.67
C CYS A 676 10.47 -10.28 14.12
N ILE A 677 11.32 -11.21 13.68
CA ILE A 677 11.26 -12.64 14.03
C ILE A 677 11.63 -12.91 15.51
N ILE A 678 12.14 -11.90 16.21
CA ILE A 678 12.43 -11.90 17.65
C ILE A 678 11.43 -11.01 18.39
N THR A 679 11.20 -9.78 17.93
CA THR A 679 10.38 -8.82 18.67
C THR A 679 8.89 -9.18 18.67
N ILE A 680 8.32 -9.60 17.53
CA ILE A 680 6.88 -9.93 17.45
C ILE A 680 6.53 -11.15 18.31
N PRO A 681 7.28 -12.29 18.28
CA PRO A 681 6.99 -13.41 19.18
C PRO A 681 7.13 -13.04 20.66
N TRP A 682 8.07 -12.14 21.00
CA TRP A 682 8.22 -11.67 22.38
C TRP A 682 7.00 -10.84 22.82
N ASN A 683 6.55 -9.91 21.98
CA ASN A 683 5.33 -9.13 22.24
C ASN A 683 4.09 -10.03 22.37
N LEU A 684 3.95 -11.03 21.49
CA LEU A 684 2.87 -12.03 21.58
C LEU A 684 2.93 -12.81 22.91
N TYR A 685 4.11 -13.28 23.30
CA TYR A 685 4.30 -13.97 24.57
C TYR A 685 3.91 -13.08 25.75
N LEU A 686 4.37 -11.83 25.79
CA LEU A 686 4.04 -10.91 26.88
C LEU A 686 2.54 -10.56 26.94
N GLN A 687 1.90 -10.30 25.79
CA GLN A 687 0.51 -9.88 25.73
C GLN A 687 -0.48 -11.03 26.00
N TYR A 688 -0.15 -12.26 25.58
CA TYR A 688 -1.07 -13.40 25.60
C TYR A 688 -0.66 -14.55 26.53
N GLY A 689 0.59 -14.58 26.98
CA GLY A 689 1.10 -15.58 27.93
C GLY A 689 1.23 -17.00 27.38
N ASP A 690 1.23 -17.17 26.05
CA ASP A 690 1.44 -18.47 25.41
C ASP A 690 2.91 -18.61 24.94
N ASP A 691 3.66 -19.51 25.56
CA ASP A 691 5.06 -19.77 25.22
C ASP A 691 5.23 -20.62 23.94
N SER A 692 4.14 -21.17 23.38
CA SER A 692 4.21 -21.90 22.11
C SER A 692 4.72 -21.03 20.97
N VAL A 693 4.37 -19.74 20.96
CA VAL A 693 4.81 -18.79 19.93
C VAL A 693 6.33 -18.65 19.91
N ILE A 694 6.98 -18.69 21.08
CA ILE A 694 8.44 -18.69 21.17
C ILE A 694 8.97 -19.98 20.56
N ARG A 695 8.42 -21.14 20.95
CA ARG A 695 8.87 -22.46 20.47
C ARG A 695 8.70 -22.62 18.95
N GLU A 696 7.66 -22.04 18.39
CA GLU A 696 7.38 -22.01 16.94
C GLU A 696 8.40 -21.19 16.15
N ASN A 697 9.04 -20.20 16.77
CA ASN A 697 9.90 -19.22 16.11
C ASN A 697 11.38 -19.27 16.53
N ILE A 698 11.73 -19.96 17.62
CA ILE A 698 13.07 -19.91 18.22
C ILE A 698 14.19 -20.32 17.25
N ASP A 699 13.93 -21.30 16.39
CA ASP A 699 14.90 -21.77 15.40
C ASP A 699 15.19 -20.69 14.34
N ALA A 700 14.14 -20.01 13.86
CA ALA A 700 14.27 -18.94 12.87
C ALA A 700 14.94 -17.70 13.48
N ALA A 701 14.53 -17.33 14.70
CA ALA A 701 15.13 -16.25 15.49
C ALA A 701 16.62 -16.48 15.77
N THR A 702 16.99 -17.74 16.05
CA THR A 702 18.39 -18.14 16.25
C THR A 702 19.22 -17.98 14.98
N LYS A 703 18.71 -18.44 13.84
CA LYS A 703 19.40 -18.27 12.56
C LYS A 703 19.57 -16.80 12.18
N TRP A 704 18.56 -15.98 12.47
CA TRP A 704 18.63 -14.53 12.25
C TRP A 704 19.75 -13.89 13.07
N LEU A 705 19.85 -14.22 14.36
CA LEU A 705 20.92 -13.67 15.18
C LEU A 705 22.30 -14.20 14.78
N ASP A 706 22.40 -15.48 14.41
CA ASP A 706 23.64 -16.04 13.87
C ASP A 706 24.05 -15.34 12.55
N TYR A 707 23.09 -14.97 11.70
CA TYR A 707 23.31 -14.13 10.50
C TYR A 707 23.86 -12.75 10.88
N LEU A 708 23.26 -12.05 11.85
CA LEU A 708 23.73 -10.75 12.33
C LEU A 708 25.18 -10.82 12.85
N VAL A 709 25.50 -11.83 13.64
CA VAL A 709 26.87 -12.06 14.13
C VAL A 709 27.83 -12.31 12.98
N SER A 710 27.45 -13.12 11.99
CA SER A 710 28.31 -13.43 10.83
C SER A 710 28.57 -12.23 9.91
N ASN A 711 27.68 -11.24 9.95
CA ASN A 711 27.74 -9.99 9.20
C ASN A 711 28.27 -8.81 10.03
N SER A 712 28.85 -9.09 11.20
CA SER A 712 29.46 -8.08 12.07
C SER A 712 30.99 -8.24 12.12
N GLU A 713 31.71 -7.13 12.20
CA GLU A 713 33.15 -7.11 12.51
C GLU A 713 33.32 -6.77 13.99
N ASP A 714 33.87 -7.70 14.79
CA ASP A 714 34.00 -7.54 16.26
C ASP A 714 32.69 -7.11 16.94
N PHE A 715 31.55 -7.72 16.54
CA PHE A 715 30.21 -7.37 17.02
C PHE A 715 29.82 -5.90 16.79
N LEU A 716 30.44 -5.24 15.80
CA LEU A 716 29.94 -4.01 15.22
C LEU A 716 29.25 -4.36 13.90
N PHE A 717 27.96 -4.06 13.78
CA PHE A 717 27.23 -4.36 12.55
C PHE A 717 27.56 -3.31 11.49
N THR A 718 28.17 -3.75 10.38
CA THR A 718 28.68 -2.86 9.32
C THR A 718 28.11 -3.17 7.95
N SER A 719 27.23 -4.17 7.83
CA SER A 719 26.63 -4.56 6.55
C SER A 719 25.60 -3.54 6.02
N GLY A 720 25.26 -2.53 6.83
CA GLY A 720 24.34 -1.45 6.46
C GLY A 720 22.88 -1.86 6.49
N GLY A 721 22.00 -0.92 6.18
CA GLY A 721 20.56 -1.13 6.09
C GLY A 721 19.83 0.20 6.00
N TYR A 722 18.60 0.24 6.49
CA TYR A 722 17.80 1.47 6.49
C TYR A 722 18.16 2.42 7.64
N GLY A 723 18.88 1.94 8.66
CA GLY A 723 19.24 2.71 9.85
C GLY A 723 18.03 3.34 10.54
N ASP A 724 18.16 4.62 10.90
CA ASP A 724 17.05 5.41 11.43
C ASP A 724 16.21 6.02 10.29
N HIS A 725 15.55 5.14 9.53
CA HIS A 725 14.77 5.51 8.34
C HIS A 725 13.80 6.66 8.60
N LEU A 726 13.77 7.63 7.69
CA LEU A 726 12.95 8.86 7.76
C LEU A 726 13.21 9.74 8.99
N SER A 727 14.37 9.61 9.63
CA SER A 727 14.80 10.56 10.66
C SER A 727 15.07 11.94 10.07
N MET A 728 14.69 12.98 10.82
CA MET A 728 15.07 14.37 10.53
C MET A 728 16.48 14.71 11.05
N GLN A 729 17.18 13.75 11.67
CA GLN A 729 18.58 13.84 12.08
C GLN A 729 19.42 12.71 11.49
N ASN A 730 20.70 12.97 11.27
CA ASN A 730 21.62 11.97 10.77
C ASN A 730 22.18 11.12 11.93
N THR A 731 21.46 10.06 12.32
CA THR A 731 21.97 9.06 13.26
C THR A 731 22.87 8.06 12.51
N PRO A 732 24.11 7.78 12.95
CA PRO A 732 24.96 6.80 12.27
C PRO A 732 24.31 5.41 12.23
N GLU A 733 24.16 4.83 11.03
CA GLU A 733 23.52 3.51 10.83
C GLU A 733 24.18 2.42 11.69
N THR A 734 25.53 2.35 11.66
CA THR A 734 26.28 1.39 12.49
C THR A 734 25.98 1.52 14.00
N LEU A 735 25.56 2.69 14.48
CA LEU A 735 25.16 2.91 15.87
C LEU A 735 23.77 2.34 16.13
N SER A 736 22.78 2.68 15.30
CA SER A 736 21.40 2.17 15.45
C SER A 736 21.34 0.66 15.26
N ASP A 737 22.02 0.14 14.24
CA ASP A 737 21.94 -1.27 13.86
C ASP A 737 22.65 -2.16 14.88
N THR A 738 23.81 -1.72 15.39
CA THR A 738 24.50 -2.45 16.48
C THR A 738 23.69 -2.41 17.77
N ALA A 739 22.97 -1.31 18.05
CA ALA A 739 22.06 -1.23 19.19
C ALA A 739 20.92 -2.24 19.08
N TRP A 740 20.29 -2.35 17.91
CA TRP A 740 19.27 -3.36 17.61
C TRP A 740 19.81 -4.79 17.69
N CYS A 741 21.02 -5.06 17.20
CA CYS A 741 21.67 -6.36 17.36
C CYS A 741 21.80 -6.76 18.84
N ALA A 742 22.23 -5.84 19.70
CA ALA A 742 22.30 -6.08 21.15
C ALA A 742 20.93 -6.35 21.77
N HIS A 743 19.91 -5.58 21.38
CA HIS A 743 18.54 -5.72 21.85
C HIS A 743 17.93 -7.07 21.46
N SER A 744 18.01 -7.43 20.18
CA SER A 744 17.55 -8.71 19.65
C SER A 744 18.25 -9.90 20.31
N ALA A 745 19.57 -9.82 20.52
CA ALA A 745 20.31 -10.84 21.24
C ALA A 745 19.82 -11.01 22.69
N ARG A 746 19.51 -9.90 23.37
CA ARG A 746 18.98 -9.92 24.74
C ARG A 746 17.59 -10.54 24.79
N ILE A 747 16.69 -10.17 23.88
CA ILE A 747 15.35 -10.77 23.79
C ILE A 747 15.44 -12.27 23.49
N LEU A 748 16.28 -12.68 22.53
CA LEU A 748 16.46 -14.11 22.22
C LEU A 748 16.98 -14.89 23.44
N ALA A 749 17.90 -14.32 24.22
CA ALA A 749 18.31 -14.92 25.49
C ALA A 749 17.11 -15.10 26.43
N LYS A 750 16.28 -14.05 26.63
CA LYS A 750 15.05 -14.13 27.44
C LYS A 750 14.11 -15.24 26.94
N MET A 751 13.93 -15.38 25.62
CA MET A 751 13.15 -16.48 25.04
C MET A 751 13.68 -17.86 25.44
N TYR A 752 15.00 -18.08 25.35
CA TYR A 752 15.63 -19.32 25.79
C TYR A 752 15.45 -19.58 27.29
N LYS A 753 15.53 -18.54 28.13
CA LYS A 753 15.21 -18.61 29.56
C LYS A 753 13.76 -19.09 29.77
N THR A 754 12.79 -18.51 29.06
CA THR A 754 11.37 -18.86 29.14
C THR A 754 11.12 -20.34 28.83
N ILE A 755 11.75 -20.88 27.79
CA ILE A 755 11.56 -22.28 27.41
C ILE A 755 12.40 -23.27 28.24
N GLY A 756 13.20 -22.78 29.19
CA GLY A 756 14.00 -23.57 30.12
C GLY A 756 15.36 -24.03 29.58
N ASP A 757 15.86 -23.42 28.50
CA ASP A 757 17.15 -23.75 27.90
C ASP A 757 18.24 -22.79 28.42
N LYS A 758 18.88 -23.23 29.52
CA LYS A 758 19.93 -22.45 30.17
C LYS A 758 21.19 -22.28 29.31
N GLU A 759 21.55 -23.29 28.52
CA GLU A 759 22.80 -23.25 27.73
C GLU A 759 22.72 -22.17 26.65
N ASN A 760 21.61 -22.14 25.91
CA ASN A 760 21.39 -21.11 24.91
C ASN A 760 21.09 -19.74 25.53
N PHE A 761 20.41 -19.67 26.68
CA PHE A 761 20.30 -18.40 27.44
C PHE A 761 21.69 -17.82 27.74
N ASP A 762 22.59 -18.60 28.36
CA ASP A 762 23.93 -18.14 28.70
C ASP A 762 24.72 -17.74 27.43
N LYS A 763 24.62 -18.51 26.34
CA LYS A 763 25.27 -18.21 25.05
C LYS A 763 24.81 -16.86 24.49
N TYR A 764 23.51 -16.68 24.29
CA TYR A 764 22.97 -15.50 23.63
C TYR A 764 23.00 -14.26 24.51
N ASN A 765 22.96 -14.43 25.85
CA ASN A 765 23.21 -13.33 26.77
C ASN A 765 24.66 -12.81 26.64
N ASN A 766 25.65 -13.69 26.49
CA ASN A 766 27.04 -13.28 26.24
C ASN A 766 27.22 -12.61 24.85
N ILE A 767 26.45 -13.03 23.84
CA ILE A 767 26.44 -12.37 22.52
C ILE A 767 25.85 -10.96 22.64
N ALA A 768 24.76 -10.79 23.38
CA ALA A 768 24.18 -9.48 23.67
C ALA A 768 25.20 -8.56 24.37
N ASP A 769 25.89 -9.08 25.40
CA ASP A 769 26.95 -8.35 26.11
C ASP A 769 28.09 -7.95 25.14
N SER A 770 28.43 -8.80 24.16
CA SER A 770 29.49 -8.51 23.17
C SER A 770 29.10 -7.37 22.20
N PHE A 771 27.85 -7.34 21.73
CA PHE A 771 27.33 -6.21 20.94
C PHE A 771 27.28 -4.93 21.78
N THR A 772 26.81 -5.01 23.03
CA THR A 772 26.80 -3.86 23.97
C THR A 772 28.22 -3.32 24.19
N ASP A 773 29.19 -4.19 24.48
CA ASP A 773 30.59 -3.78 24.67
C ASP A 773 31.18 -3.11 23.43
N SER A 774 30.87 -3.65 22.23
CA SER A 774 31.32 -3.07 20.96
C SER A 774 30.69 -1.71 20.70
N TRP A 775 29.39 -1.56 20.95
CA TRP A 775 28.66 -0.30 20.87
C TRP A 775 29.25 0.74 21.82
N GLN A 776 29.43 0.39 23.11
CA GLN A 776 29.99 1.28 24.12
C GLN A 776 31.40 1.75 23.74
N LYS A 777 32.27 0.82 23.35
CA LYS A 777 33.65 1.11 22.96
C LYS A 777 33.74 2.02 21.75
N THR A 778 32.80 1.91 20.81
CA THR A 778 32.82 2.63 19.53
C THR A 778 32.20 4.01 19.66
N PHE A 779 31.08 4.13 20.38
CA PHE A 779 30.24 5.32 20.34
C PHE A 779 30.26 6.16 21.61
N ILE A 780 30.65 5.63 22.77
CA ILE A 780 30.79 6.45 23.99
C ILE A 780 32.14 7.16 23.99
N ARG A 781 32.12 8.47 24.22
CA ARG A 781 33.35 9.26 24.33
C ARG A 781 34.13 8.90 25.58
N SER A 782 35.46 9.02 25.51
CA SER A 782 36.32 8.79 26.67
C SER A 782 36.09 9.77 27.83
N ASP A 783 35.58 10.97 27.56
CA ASP A 783 35.27 11.99 28.56
C ASP A 783 33.80 11.99 29.01
N ALA A 784 32.89 11.33 28.26
CA ALA A 784 31.47 11.11 28.53
C ALA A 784 30.81 12.22 29.38
N SER A 785 30.85 13.46 28.90
CA SER A 785 30.45 14.63 29.68
C SER A 785 29.14 15.23 29.19
N LEU A 786 28.28 15.67 30.10
CA LEU A 786 26.99 16.28 29.73
C LEU A 786 27.16 17.52 28.81
N GLU A 787 28.21 18.32 29.04
CA GLU A 787 28.50 19.55 28.31
C GLU A 787 29.16 19.28 26.94
N GLY A 788 30.11 18.34 26.88
CA GLY A 788 30.87 18.00 25.68
C GLY A 788 30.25 16.90 24.80
N GLY A 789 29.15 16.29 25.24
CA GLY A 789 28.56 15.11 24.64
C GLY A 789 28.98 13.81 25.35
N ILE A 790 28.07 12.84 25.38
CA ILE A 790 28.34 11.49 25.89
C ILE A 790 28.74 10.57 24.74
N LEU A 791 28.11 10.75 23.58
CA LEU A 791 28.38 10.01 22.35
C LEU A 791 29.33 10.78 21.45
N ILE A 792 30.01 10.07 20.54
CA ILE A 792 30.98 10.67 19.62
C ILE A 792 30.35 11.79 18.76
N ASP A 793 31.19 12.69 18.25
CA ASP A 793 30.73 13.80 17.39
C ASP A 793 29.95 13.26 16.18
N GLY A 794 28.74 13.77 15.97
CA GLY A 794 27.84 13.30 14.91
C GLY A 794 26.91 12.14 15.31
N ALA A 795 26.99 11.63 16.55
CA ALA A 795 26.11 10.61 17.10
C ALA A 795 25.18 11.12 18.23
N GLU A 796 25.18 12.43 18.48
CA GLU A 796 24.39 13.10 19.52
C GLU A 796 22.94 13.34 19.04
N THR A 797 22.20 12.27 18.78
CA THR A 797 20.81 12.33 18.26
C THR A 797 19.81 11.75 19.26
N GLU A 798 18.55 12.17 19.21
CA GLU A 798 17.50 11.64 20.09
C GLU A 798 17.37 10.12 19.92
N THR A 799 17.47 9.60 18.70
CA THR A 799 17.45 8.14 18.44
C THR A 799 18.59 7.43 19.16
N ALA A 800 19.83 7.90 19.02
CA ALA A 800 20.99 7.24 19.61
C ALA A 800 20.86 7.12 21.14
N TYR A 801 20.42 8.19 21.80
CA TYR A 801 20.19 8.18 23.24
C TYR A 801 18.97 7.34 23.64
N SER A 802 17.87 7.42 22.90
CA SER A 802 16.65 6.67 23.19
C SER A 802 16.88 5.15 23.09
N LEU A 803 17.61 4.72 22.05
CA LEU A 803 18.04 3.33 21.91
C LEU A 803 19.00 2.93 23.02
N GLY A 804 20.04 3.73 23.29
CA GLY A 804 21.02 3.43 24.33
C GLY A 804 20.42 3.32 25.73
N ILE A 805 19.39 4.11 26.04
CA ILE A 805 18.65 4.06 27.31
C ILE A 805 17.71 2.84 27.31
N SER A 806 16.84 2.71 26.30
CA SER A 806 15.78 1.70 26.29
C SER A 806 16.32 0.27 26.12
N PHE A 807 17.48 0.11 25.47
CA PHE A 807 18.15 -1.17 25.30
C PHE A 807 19.24 -1.41 26.36
N GLU A 808 19.34 -0.54 27.36
CA GLU A 808 20.28 -0.63 28.50
C GLU A 808 21.75 -0.74 28.04
N LEU A 809 22.14 0.02 27.01
CA LEU A 809 23.49 -0.01 26.44
C LEU A 809 24.46 0.92 27.16
N PHE A 810 23.97 1.95 27.85
CA PHE A 810 24.84 2.80 28.66
C PHE A 810 25.29 2.07 29.94
N PRO A 811 26.56 2.20 30.36
CA PRO A 811 26.97 1.82 31.70
C PRO A 811 26.07 2.47 32.75
N ASN A 812 25.75 1.76 33.84
CA ASN A 812 24.83 2.23 34.87
C ASN A 812 25.21 3.62 35.42
N GLU A 813 26.49 3.92 35.54
CA GLU A 813 26.99 5.22 36.00
C GLU A 813 26.76 6.38 35.02
N LEU A 814 26.45 6.10 33.74
CA LEU A 814 26.18 7.09 32.70
C LEU A 814 24.68 7.23 32.40
N MET A 815 23.81 6.36 32.93
CA MET A 815 22.39 6.35 32.58
C MET A 815 21.69 7.69 32.87
N ASP A 816 21.86 8.24 34.09
CA ASP A 816 21.30 9.55 34.46
C ASP A 816 21.83 10.69 33.57
N ALA A 817 23.11 10.61 33.18
CA ALA A 817 23.73 11.60 32.31
C ALA A 817 23.19 11.50 30.88
N ALA A 818 23.00 10.28 30.36
CA ALA A 818 22.42 10.01 29.05
C ALA A 818 20.97 10.50 28.98
N ALA A 819 20.17 10.22 30.01
CA ALA A 819 18.80 10.72 30.11
C ALA A 819 18.75 12.26 30.18
N GLY A 820 19.60 12.88 31.00
CA GLY A 820 19.71 14.34 31.08
C GLY A 820 20.17 14.96 29.75
N ARG A 821 20.99 14.24 28.97
CA ARG A 821 21.43 14.67 27.65
C ARG A 821 20.34 14.53 26.59
N LEU A 822 19.57 13.44 26.60
CA LEU A 822 18.38 13.28 25.77
C LEU A 822 17.41 14.45 25.99
N LYS A 823 17.07 14.75 27.24
CA LYS A 823 16.25 15.92 27.59
C LYS A 823 16.80 17.22 27.02
N LEU A 824 18.11 17.46 27.16
CA LEU A 824 18.72 18.68 26.64
C LEU A 824 18.60 18.78 25.12
N LEU A 825 18.78 17.67 24.39
CA LEU A 825 18.58 17.62 22.94
C LEU A 825 17.13 17.93 22.58
N THR A 826 16.16 17.31 23.25
CA THR A 826 14.73 17.57 23.10
C THR A 826 14.37 19.05 23.31
N GLU A 827 14.82 19.66 24.41
CA GLU A 827 14.55 21.07 24.71
C GLU A 827 15.22 22.01 23.70
N TYR A 828 16.47 21.75 23.35
CA TYR A 828 17.24 22.59 22.42
C TYR A 828 16.70 22.48 20.99
N GLY A 829 16.23 21.28 20.63
CA GLY A 829 15.56 20.98 19.37
C GLY A 829 14.15 21.58 19.26
N GLY A 830 13.65 22.24 20.30
CA GLY A 830 12.32 22.85 20.32
C GLY A 830 11.20 21.82 20.31
N TYR A 831 11.44 20.63 20.87
CA TYR A 831 10.52 19.50 20.92
C TYR A 831 10.06 18.99 19.55
N ILE A 832 10.82 19.27 18.48
CA ILE A 832 10.60 18.66 17.15
C ILE A 832 10.83 17.15 17.24
N PHE A 833 10.06 16.37 16.49
CA PHE A 833 10.14 14.92 16.52
C PHE A 833 11.19 14.43 15.51
N TYR A 834 12.44 14.39 15.94
CA TYR A 834 13.57 13.98 15.10
C TYR A 834 13.73 12.46 14.85
N PRO A 835 13.39 11.55 15.79
CA PRO A 835 13.61 10.12 15.59
C PRO A 835 12.92 9.56 14.34
N GLY A 836 13.67 8.74 13.59
CA GLY A 836 13.15 7.87 12.54
C GLY A 836 12.70 6.52 13.10
N TYR A 837 12.53 5.53 12.22
CA TYR A 837 11.88 4.26 12.55
C TYR A 837 12.65 3.43 13.58
N SER A 838 13.99 3.51 13.60
CA SER A 838 14.79 2.79 14.59
C SER A 838 14.54 3.33 16.01
N GLY A 839 14.43 4.65 16.17
CA GLY A 839 14.21 5.29 17.49
C GLY A 839 12.74 5.53 17.86
N LEU A 840 11.83 5.35 16.91
CA LEU A 840 10.46 5.87 16.92
C LEU A 840 9.68 5.57 18.21
N SER A 841 9.56 4.28 18.53
CA SER A 841 8.74 3.82 19.66
C SER A 841 9.43 3.98 21.02
N PHE A 842 10.71 4.38 21.04
CA PHE A 842 11.54 4.42 22.25
C PHE A 842 11.80 5.83 22.78
N TYR A 843 11.61 6.86 21.97
CA TYR A 843 11.94 8.23 22.34
C TYR A 843 11.13 8.76 23.54
N LEU A 844 9.79 8.72 23.46
CA LEU A 844 8.95 9.21 24.54
C LEU A 844 9.07 8.34 25.81
N PRO A 845 9.08 6.99 25.71
CA PRO A 845 9.35 6.15 26.88
C PRO A 845 10.71 6.40 27.53
N ALA A 846 11.79 6.66 26.76
CA ALA A 846 13.11 6.94 27.33
C ALA A 846 13.12 8.23 28.17
N LEU A 847 12.41 9.29 27.75
CA LEU A 847 12.21 10.50 28.55
C LEU A 847 11.38 10.20 29.80
N SER A 848 10.22 9.57 29.62
CA SER A 848 9.24 9.27 30.66
C SER A 848 9.82 8.38 31.79
N ALA A 849 10.52 7.31 31.42
CA ALA A 849 11.15 6.37 32.36
C ALA A 849 12.19 7.05 33.27
N ASN A 850 12.77 8.17 32.83
CA ASN A 850 13.79 8.93 33.56
C ASN A 850 13.23 10.20 34.21
N GLY A 851 11.91 10.30 34.38
CA GLY A 851 11.25 11.39 35.12
C GLY A 851 10.97 12.65 34.30
N TYR A 852 11.10 12.58 32.97
CA TYR A 852 10.87 13.69 32.04
C TYR A 852 9.55 13.54 31.28
N ILE A 853 8.48 13.17 31.99
CA ILE A 853 7.14 12.95 31.42
C ILE A 853 6.57 14.23 30.78
N ASP A 854 6.82 15.40 31.37
CA ASP A 854 6.35 16.67 30.79
C ASP A 854 7.05 16.96 29.45
N ASP A 855 8.35 16.68 29.34
CA ASP A 855 9.10 16.82 28.09
C ASP A 855 8.58 15.83 27.01
N ALA A 856 8.24 14.60 27.41
CA ALA A 856 7.66 13.61 26.51
C ALA A 856 6.28 14.03 25.99
N VAL A 857 5.41 14.55 26.88
CA VAL A 857 4.07 15.04 26.49
C VAL A 857 4.17 16.29 25.62
N GLU A 858 5.10 17.21 25.89
CA GLU A 858 5.34 18.38 25.04
C GLU A 858 5.80 17.96 23.64
N ALA A 859 6.72 16.99 23.53
CA ALA A 859 7.14 16.45 22.23
C ALA A 859 6.00 15.76 21.48
N MET A 860 5.15 15.01 22.18
CA MET A 860 3.99 14.34 21.59
C MET A 860 2.93 15.33 21.08
N THR A 861 2.75 16.46 21.79
CA THR A 861 1.72 17.47 21.49
C THR A 861 2.23 18.62 20.60
N ASN A 862 3.50 18.59 20.20
CA ASN A 862 4.08 19.65 19.38
C ASN A 862 3.45 19.72 17.99
N THR A 863 2.83 20.86 17.70
CA THR A 863 2.09 21.15 16.46
C THR A 863 2.87 22.01 15.45
N SER A 864 4.09 22.42 15.80
CA SER A 864 4.99 23.15 14.90
C SER A 864 5.41 22.28 13.72
N SER A 865 5.83 22.87 12.60
CA SER A 865 6.38 22.10 11.47
C SER A 865 7.52 21.18 11.93
N GLY A 866 7.42 19.87 11.63
CA GLY A 866 8.31 18.81 12.13
C GLY A 866 7.92 18.20 13.49
N GLY A 867 6.92 18.75 14.18
CA GLY A 867 6.37 18.18 15.41
C GLY A 867 5.45 16.99 15.14
N LEU A 868 5.40 16.03 16.07
CA LEU A 868 4.64 14.78 15.91
C LEU A 868 3.14 15.03 15.65
N ALA A 869 2.57 16.05 16.28
CA ALA A 869 1.17 16.42 16.15
C ALA A 869 0.90 17.43 15.02
N HIS A 870 1.91 17.87 14.28
CA HIS A 870 1.71 18.78 13.15
C HIS A 870 0.72 18.24 12.11
N PRO A 871 0.77 16.95 11.70
CA PRO A 871 -0.20 16.37 10.77
C PRO A 871 -1.67 16.54 11.21
N VAL A 872 -1.94 16.53 12.53
CA VAL A 872 -3.28 16.78 13.07
C VAL A 872 -3.78 18.19 12.72
N THR A 873 -2.89 19.19 12.77
CA THR A 873 -3.24 20.58 12.44
C THR A 873 -3.48 20.81 10.96
N LEU A 874 -2.94 19.94 10.11
CA LEU A 874 -3.15 19.94 8.66
C LEU A 874 -4.45 19.22 8.24
N GLY A 875 -5.20 18.69 9.22
CA GLY A 875 -6.46 17.99 8.97
C GLY A 875 -6.28 16.54 8.52
N LEU A 876 -5.08 15.96 8.67
CA LEU A 876 -4.88 14.54 8.44
C LEU A 876 -5.64 13.72 9.49
N THR A 877 -6.14 12.58 9.05
CA THR A 877 -6.98 11.66 9.85
C THR A 877 -6.35 10.28 10.04
N THR A 878 -5.13 10.16 9.54
CA THR A 878 -4.17 9.05 9.64
C THR A 878 -2.79 9.65 9.84
N ASN A 879 -1.80 8.84 10.20
CA ASN A 879 -0.41 9.24 10.35
C ASN A 879 0.30 9.11 8.99
N PRO A 880 1.10 10.10 8.57
CA PRO A 880 1.87 10.02 7.34
C PRO A 880 3.11 9.10 7.48
N GLU A 881 3.70 8.72 6.35
CA GLU A 881 4.95 7.94 6.26
C GLU A 881 6.14 8.66 6.90
N GLU A 882 6.18 9.99 6.78
CA GLU A 882 7.12 10.88 7.44
C GLU A 882 6.39 12.08 8.08
N ILE A 883 6.79 12.50 9.28
CA ILE A 883 6.21 13.69 9.95
C ILE A 883 6.43 14.97 9.14
N GLY A 884 7.51 15.00 8.35
CA GLY A 884 7.84 16.07 7.41
C GLY A 884 7.15 15.99 6.06
N ALA A 885 6.06 15.24 5.90
CA ALA A 885 5.39 15.03 4.60
C ALA A 885 5.03 16.33 3.88
N PHE A 886 4.71 17.39 4.62
CA PHE A 886 4.47 18.73 4.08
C PHE A 886 5.76 19.57 4.15
N LYS A 887 6.42 19.74 3.01
CA LYS A 887 7.72 20.41 2.87
C LYS A 887 7.54 21.82 2.34
N TYR A 888 8.00 22.82 3.09
CA TYR A 888 7.94 24.23 2.70
C TYR A 888 9.22 24.72 2.03
N ASN A 889 10.19 23.82 1.83
CA ASN A 889 11.48 24.11 1.21
C ASN A 889 11.70 23.15 0.04
N ASP A 890 12.35 23.64 -1.01
CA ASP A 890 12.83 22.82 -2.12
C ASP A 890 14.03 21.95 -1.71
N PHE A 891 14.48 21.09 -2.63
CA PHE A 891 15.63 20.19 -2.41
C PHE A 891 16.96 20.92 -2.18
N GLU A 892 17.06 22.21 -2.53
CA GLU A 892 18.22 23.06 -2.24
C GLU A 892 18.10 23.77 -0.87
N GLY A 893 16.97 23.58 -0.17
CA GLY A 893 16.66 24.19 1.11
C GLY A 893 16.07 25.60 1.02
N ASN A 894 15.77 26.10 -0.18
CA ASN A 894 15.11 27.39 -0.35
C ASN A 894 13.62 27.26 -0.03
N GLU A 895 13.07 28.20 0.74
CA GLU A 895 11.64 28.25 1.01
C GLU A 895 10.86 28.45 -0.29
N TYR A 896 9.79 27.69 -0.49
CA TYR A 896 8.88 27.94 -1.60
C TYR A 896 8.18 29.30 -1.41
N PRO A 897 8.06 30.11 -2.47
CA PRO A 897 7.46 31.43 -2.36
C PRO A 897 5.98 31.35 -1.99
N ASP A 898 5.48 32.42 -1.37
CA ASP A 898 4.05 32.66 -1.11
C ASP A 898 3.35 31.56 -0.27
N GLY A 899 4.10 30.83 0.56
CA GLY A 899 3.57 29.80 1.46
C GLY A 899 3.23 28.48 0.76
N ARG A 900 3.78 28.26 -0.43
CA ARG A 900 3.64 26.99 -1.16
C ARG A 900 4.33 25.83 -0.43
N TYR A 901 3.89 24.62 -0.73
CA TYR A 901 4.43 23.40 -0.12
C TYR A 901 4.45 22.24 -1.11
N TYR A 902 5.37 21.30 -0.89
CA TYR A 902 5.43 20.01 -1.56
C TYR A 902 4.92 18.93 -0.60
N VAL A 903 4.11 17.99 -1.09
CA VAL A 903 3.64 16.84 -0.29
C VAL A 903 4.38 15.58 -0.73
N SER A 904 4.97 14.85 0.22
CA SER A 904 5.77 13.66 -0.04
C SER A 904 5.23 12.44 0.73
N GLY A 905 5.42 11.25 0.14
CA GLY A 905 5.13 9.98 0.79
C GLY A 905 3.65 9.61 0.92
N SER A 906 3.40 8.48 1.57
CA SER A 906 2.05 8.07 1.99
C SER A 906 1.52 8.98 3.11
N LEU A 907 0.21 9.27 3.08
CA LEU A 907 -0.46 9.95 4.19
C LEU A 907 -1.19 8.96 5.14
N ASN A 908 -0.98 7.66 4.95
CA ASN A 908 -1.53 6.58 5.76
C ASN A 908 -0.53 5.43 5.92
N HIS A 909 0.41 5.63 6.85
CA HIS A 909 1.45 4.67 7.18
C HIS A 909 1.33 4.19 8.62
N ALA A 910 1.48 2.89 8.85
CA ALA A 910 1.24 2.32 10.17
C ALA A 910 2.33 2.70 11.20
N ALA A 911 3.60 2.84 10.79
CA ALA A 911 4.77 2.96 11.67
C ALA A 911 4.63 3.99 12.80
N TYR A 912 4.23 5.24 12.49
CA TYR A 912 4.06 6.29 13.49
C TYR A 912 2.96 5.98 14.51
N SER A 913 2.03 5.07 14.22
CA SER A 913 1.04 4.60 15.19
C SER A 913 1.67 3.87 16.37
N SER A 914 2.92 3.38 16.24
CA SER A 914 3.64 2.75 17.35
C SER A 914 3.81 3.67 18.57
N VAL A 915 3.91 4.99 18.35
CA VAL A 915 4.03 5.99 19.43
C VAL A 915 2.78 6.02 20.30
N ALA A 916 1.61 5.67 19.77
CA ALA A 916 0.37 5.58 20.54
C ALA A 916 0.39 4.47 21.60
N THR A 917 1.37 3.56 21.58
CA THR A 917 1.65 2.63 22.70
C THR A 917 1.90 3.39 24.00
N PHE A 918 2.53 4.57 23.94
CA PHE A 918 2.81 5.45 25.08
C PHE A 918 1.55 5.80 25.88
N CYS A 919 0.39 5.90 25.21
CA CYS A 919 -0.90 6.12 25.86
C CYS A 919 -1.24 4.99 26.85
N PHE A 920 -0.92 3.74 26.51
CA PHE A 920 -1.18 2.58 27.36
C PHE A 920 -0.08 2.37 28.40
N THR A 921 1.19 2.39 27.99
CA THR A 921 2.32 1.97 28.83
C THR A 921 2.75 3.04 29.83
N ASP A 922 2.60 4.32 29.49
CA ASP A 922 3.13 5.42 30.28
C ASP A 922 2.00 6.29 30.85
N ILE A 923 1.06 6.76 30.01
CA ILE A 923 -0.02 7.63 30.48
C ILE A 923 -1.01 6.85 31.36
N LEU A 924 -1.48 5.68 30.91
CA LEU A 924 -2.29 4.78 31.75
C LEU A 924 -1.43 3.90 32.67
N GLY A 925 -0.20 3.59 32.25
CA GLY A 925 0.71 2.77 33.04
C GLY A 925 0.44 1.27 33.01
N ILE A 926 -0.35 0.76 32.05
CA ILE A 926 -0.70 -0.67 31.96
C ILE A 926 0.48 -1.38 31.28
N VAL A 927 1.19 -2.25 32.01
CA VAL A 927 2.37 -2.96 31.50
C VAL A 927 2.36 -4.42 31.94
N PRO A 928 2.59 -5.40 31.04
CA PRO A 928 2.64 -6.82 31.42
C PRO A 928 3.86 -7.12 32.29
N ASP A 929 3.75 -8.12 33.18
CA ASP A 929 4.91 -8.69 33.90
C ASP A 929 5.59 -9.76 33.03
N GLU A 930 6.89 -9.57 32.71
CA GLU A 930 7.67 -10.53 31.92
C GLU A 930 7.76 -11.92 32.57
N GLU A 931 7.73 -11.99 33.91
CA GLU A 931 7.83 -13.27 34.64
C GLU A 931 6.45 -13.96 34.81
N MET A 932 5.36 -13.24 34.57
CA MET A 932 3.97 -13.72 34.66
C MET A 932 3.12 -13.13 33.52
N PRO A 933 3.42 -13.50 32.27
CA PRO A 933 2.89 -12.87 31.06
C PRO A 933 1.39 -13.11 30.86
N GLY A 934 0.82 -12.49 29.83
CA GLY A 934 -0.61 -12.59 29.50
C GLY A 934 -1.49 -11.85 30.49
N TYR A 935 -0.91 -10.95 31.29
CA TYR A 935 -1.56 -10.22 32.39
C TYR A 935 -2.04 -11.14 33.53
N LYS A 936 -1.35 -12.27 33.74
CA LYS A 936 -1.57 -13.10 34.94
C LYS A 936 -1.15 -12.31 36.19
N HIS A 937 0.00 -11.67 36.10
CA HIS A 937 0.34 -10.49 36.88
C HIS A 937 0.72 -9.36 35.91
N PHE A 938 0.52 -8.13 36.34
CA PHE A 938 0.86 -6.94 35.57
C PHE A 938 1.08 -5.74 36.48
N TYR A 939 1.56 -4.64 35.89
CA TYR A 939 1.75 -3.37 36.56
C TYR A 939 0.71 -2.36 36.12
N ILE A 940 0.28 -1.53 37.07
CA ILE A 940 -0.36 -0.24 36.78
C ILE A 940 0.58 0.82 37.36
N GLN A 941 1.22 1.60 36.49
CA GLN A 941 2.26 2.57 36.88
C GLN A 941 2.19 3.87 36.08
N PRO A 942 1.08 4.63 36.16
CA PRO A 942 0.90 5.83 35.36
C PRO A 942 1.95 6.89 35.68
N LYS A 943 2.52 7.47 34.63
CA LYS A 943 3.47 8.58 34.70
C LYS A 943 2.67 9.87 34.59
N ILE A 944 2.48 10.54 35.72
CA ILE A 944 1.65 11.75 35.81
C ILE A 944 2.55 12.98 35.96
N GLY A 945 2.54 13.82 34.92
CA GLY A 945 3.20 15.12 34.88
C GLY A 945 2.26 16.30 35.17
N SER A 946 2.70 17.51 34.85
CA SER A 946 1.90 18.73 34.95
C SER A 946 1.12 19.08 33.68
N MET A 947 1.43 18.43 32.55
CA MET A 947 0.84 18.73 31.23
C MET A 947 -0.56 18.15 31.01
N LEU A 948 -0.97 17.13 31.77
CA LEU A 948 -2.28 16.47 31.64
C LEU A 948 -3.02 16.51 32.98
N THR A 949 -4.34 16.73 32.94
CA THR A 949 -5.19 16.79 34.14
C THR A 949 -5.99 15.51 34.38
N SER A 950 -6.24 14.73 33.32
CA SER A 950 -6.87 13.42 33.43
C SER A 950 -6.50 12.49 32.27
N ALA A 951 -6.56 11.18 32.54
CA ALA A 951 -6.61 10.15 31.50
C ALA A 951 -7.46 8.96 31.96
N GLU A 952 -8.10 8.29 31.02
CA GLU A 952 -8.86 7.07 31.22
C GLU A 952 -8.69 6.12 30.04
N GLY A 953 -8.75 4.83 30.32
CA GLY A 953 -8.73 3.83 29.28
C GLY A 953 -8.83 2.42 29.82
N SER A 954 -8.81 1.46 28.90
CA SER A 954 -8.91 0.06 29.24
C SER A 954 -8.27 -0.85 28.22
N PHE A 955 -7.90 -2.03 28.67
CA PHE A 955 -7.37 -3.12 27.85
C PHE A 955 -8.06 -4.43 28.26
N ILE A 956 -8.58 -5.19 27.29
CA ILE A 956 -9.18 -6.51 27.51
C ILE A 956 -8.09 -7.57 27.34
N SER A 957 -7.58 -8.05 28.46
CA SER A 957 -6.65 -9.19 28.50
C SER A 957 -7.39 -10.53 28.40
N ARG A 958 -6.65 -11.64 28.31
CA ARG A 958 -7.20 -13.01 28.38
C ARG A 958 -7.97 -13.30 29.68
N TYR A 959 -7.68 -12.56 30.75
CA TYR A 959 -8.36 -12.70 32.04
C TYR A 959 -9.57 -11.76 32.18
N GLY A 960 -9.70 -10.78 31.28
CA GLY A 960 -10.79 -9.79 31.27
C GLY A 960 -10.28 -8.36 31.24
N LYS A 961 -11.20 -7.43 31.46
CA LYS A 961 -10.96 -5.99 31.34
C LYS A 961 -10.09 -5.46 32.48
N ILE A 962 -8.98 -4.84 32.11
CA ILE A 962 -8.17 -3.95 32.94
C ILE A 962 -8.62 -2.52 32.61
N SER A 963 -8.91 -1.71 33.62
CA SER A 963 -9.18 -0.28 33.39
C SER A 963 -8.37 0.58 34.33
N VAL A 964 -7.97 1.75 33.85
CA VAL A 964 -7.27 2.77 34.62
C VAL A 964 -7.91 4.11 34.31
N SER A 965 -8.15 4.91 35.34
CA SER A 965 -8.59 6.30 35.21
C SER A 965 -7.93 7.11 36.31
N TRP A 966 -7.36 8.26 36.00
CA TRP A 966 -6.84 9.18 36.99
C TRP A 966 -7.24 10.62 36.66
N ASN A 967 -7.42 11.42 37.71
CA ASN A 967 -7.84 12.81 37.63
C ASN A 967 -7.14 13.62 38.75
N LEU A 968 -6.40 14.66 38.35
CA LEU A 968 -5.64 15.50 39.27
C LEU A 968 -6.51 16.49 40.06
N ASP A 969 -7.64 16.94 39.51
CA ASP A 969 -8.58 17.82 40.21
C ASP A 969 -9.32 17.06 41.32
N GLU A 970 -9.69 15.81 41.05
CA GLU A 970 -10.31 14.90 42.02
C GLU A 970 -9.28 14.23 42.93
N LYS A 971 -7.98 14.34 42.59
CA LYS A 971 -6.85 13.72 43.29
C LYS A 971 -7.05 12.22 43.46
N GLN A 972 -7.50 11.58 42.40
CA GLN A 972 -7.97 10.20 42.43
C GLN A 972 -7.39 9.40 41.27
N LEU A 973 -7.05 8.15 41.56
CA LEU A 973 -6.80 7.09 40.59
C LEU A 973 -7.76 5.94 40.88
N SER A 974 -8.44 5.45 39.85
CA SER A 974 -9.29 4.27 39.90
C SER A 974 -8.75 3.20 38.95
N CYS A 975 -8.77 1.94 39.38
CA CYS A 975 -8.42 0.84 38.51
C CYS A 975 -9.26 -0.41 38.75
N THR A 976 -9.39 -1.23 37.71
CA THR A 976 -10.08 -2.54 37.76
C THR A 976 -9.10 -3.63 37.39
N ILE A 977 -9.02 -4.66 38.22
CA ILE A 977 -8.19 -5.84 38.02
C ILE A 977 -9.12 -7.03 37.72
N PRO A 978 -8.96 -7.73 36.59
CA PRO A 978 -9.83 -8.84 36.22
C PRO A 978 -9.66 -10.03 37.16
N ASP A 979 -10.66 -10.92 37.15
CA ASP A 979 -10.61 -12.16 37.91
C ASP A 979 -9.41 -13.03 37.50
N GLU A 980 -8.87 -13.76 38.46
CA GLU A 980 -7.69 -14.61 38.30
C GLU A 980 -6.37 -13.90 37.96
N SER A 981 -6.35 -12.57 37.91
CA SER A 981 -5.13 -11.75 37.81
C SER A 981 -4.75 -11.08 39.14
N THR A 982 -3.47 -10.71 39.24
CA THR A 982 -2.93 -9.84 40.28
C THR A 982 -2.26 -8.63 39.64
N CYS A 983 -2.13 -7.53 40.39
CA CYS A 983 -1.49 -6.32 39.88
C CYS A 983 -0.61 -5.67 40.94
N THR A 984 0.57 -5.18 40.55
CA THR A 984 1.35 -4.24 41.34
C THR A 984 1.04 -2.82 40.86
N LEU A 985 0.29 -2.06 41.66
CA LEU A 985 0.06 -0.64 41.43
C LEU A 985 1.25 0.17 41.97
N ILE A 986 1.84 1.02 41.15
CA ILE A 986 2.90 1.97 41.53
C ILE A 986 2.36 3.38 41.33
N LEU A 987 2.15 4.11 42.43
CA LEU A 987 1.68 5.48 42.40
C LEU A 987 2.81 6.44 41.98
N PRO A 988 2.49 7.66 41.47
CA PRO A 988 3.50 8.62 41.04
C PRO A 988 4.51 9.03 42.12
N ASN A 989 4.16 8.91 43.40
CA ASN A 989 5.04 9.17 44.54
C ASN A 989 6.00 8.00 44.86
N GLY A 990 5.92 6.89 44.11
CA GLY A 990 6.71 5.67 44.30
C GLY A 990 6.13 4.67 45.29
N GLU A 991 4.96 4.94 45.89
CA GLU A 991 4.27 3.98 46.74
C GLU A 991 3.76 2.79 45.90
N SER A 992 3.90 1.58 46.43
CA SER A 992 3.57 0.34 45.72
C SER A 992 2.55 -0.48 46.50
N HIS A 993 1.54 -0.99 45.80
CA HIS A 993 0.45 -1.80 46.33
C HIS A 993 0.24 -3.08 45.51
N GLU A 994 0.16 -4.22 46.20
CA GLU A 994 -0.24 -5.50 45.60
C GLU A 994 -1.76 -5.65 45.66
N LEU A 995 -2.38 -5.83 44.49
CA LEU A 995 -3.83 -5.89 44.30
C LEU A 995 -4.25 -7.26 43.77
N SER A 996 -5.34 -7.80 44.31
CA SER A 996 -6.08 -8.94 43.73
C SER A 996 -7.16 -8.45 42.77
N SER A 997 -7.95 -9.34 42.17
CA SER A 997 -9.12 -8.93 41.38
C SER A 997 -10.07 -8.02 42.16
N GLY A 998 -10.67 -7.06 41.46
CA GLY A 998 -11.59 -6.07 42.03
C GLY A 998 -11.41 -4.67 41.49
N GLU A 999 -12.22 -3.74 42.02
CA GLU A 999 -12.18 -2.32 41.72
C GLU A 999 -11.54 -1.58 42.90
N TYR A 1000 -10.59 -0.68 42.61
CA TYR A 1000 -9.85 0.06 43.60
C TYR A 1000 -9.85 1.55 43.30
N ILE A 1001 -9.78 2.35 44.37
CA ILE A 1001 -9.69 3.80 44.32
C ILE A 1001 -8.58 4.24 45.26
N TYR A 1002 -7.63 5.00 44.74
CA TYR A 1002 -6.49 5.56 45.45
C TYR A 1002 -6.51 7.09 45.38
N SER A 1003 -5.95 7.72 46.41
CA SER A 1003 -5.73 9.16 46.41
C SER A 1003 -4.35 9.47 45.82
N LEU A 1004 -4.27 10.54 45.04
CA LEU A 1004 -3.02 11.07 44.46
C LEU A 1004 -2.41 12.21 45.30
N ASP A 1005 -2.80 12.34 46.57
CA ASP A 1005 -2.30 13.37 47.51
C ASP A 1005 -0.83 13.19 47.93
#